data_AF-R7HR49-F1
#
_entry.id   AF-R7HR49-F1
#
_cell.length_a   1.000
_cell.length_b   1.000
_cell.length_c   1.000
_cell.angle_alpha   90.00
_cell.angle_beta   90.00
_cell.angle_gamma   90.00
#
_symmetry.space_group_name_H-M   'P 1'
#
loop_
_entity.id
_entity.type
_entity.pdbx_description
1 polymer ?
#
loop_
_entity_poly.entity_id
_entity_poly.type
_entity_poly.pdbx_seq_one_letter_code
_entity_poly.pdbx_strand_id
1 'polypeptide(L)'
;MRIKSILISIVIAATAGMWCACNDDLDLGINDAKLEKVEGFRISKFTTDRLNWAIDNGADIRIVFHSNADDALYEFSMTVDNSGSKPVYAIHIPEKQTIPDGEYDALAFLGNGKAICPRMKFKIIKEIVEEIQAREGKFRLPGHGTQEKPYIIGSKEAFNEFEIGLCEDGNSKGFGLFFEQTASFDVPPRSQIITGTYHACESFAGNYQGNGFTLTVPYTGSTSEPNDCEIGLFKELVGGAVIHNLTINTMIQGVHSNGGALAGKSSGKVMIDSVNIEGSINAQNRYNIGGIIGYATGELTISNSSIMAFVAGEDAIGGAVGLFKDGSLTISKFYNAKVDKNKRGDESRSYMPFSVTASANNAGGLVGRVDSSTTNISISDVTMVRSVQAEDGNLKAVSVVGENAGGLIGGLFNFKSCQFRNVSLNFPVYGGDSTGGLAGYTSMGGDMSIENCRFFSVASGNNSVGGLFGTVRGHSHSIVVEGSDDGTSVKQDANSLVKISGKLNVGGFAGHIDDTKLTGKRIYINAPVSATDTNAGCAIGNVTNATVNLSLFNISKYAKATGPQNIGGMVGSTDNSTLTGSLNIGTLSNYTSIPKASTFTPTFSGFAGTSGITKNVGGIVGYIKNSFVTNLCFAGTVEGCNNVGGIIGLADNIDKGYVRGCVNNSPKIDNKISDSTGGIIGRLNQFDCATCENLINYGEISGTNYTGGIIGDIHEEGKAKNFYLKNAVNVGKVTGTGQVGGCVGHYWASGILNLGIETIHYILYCANYGEVNGSNGGNVGGIIGYFNARKAVVSHSANHGKVYGSGNDVKVGGIAGRMGSNDEAGTALPNNMELSYSCNFGEVGSNTGNANVGGLLGWQEQGSPDDETHYMLHNCYNMGIVPTNQDSDNGGVLGCIDHLGEVQNCYNAKKVSHGNGIIGTHKGGSIFYHHNLYVLEDSGKYWCADKFKESDKSKESTYKGFDFKSVWAVSTSTNNGFPYLRDCPYQFKKLE
;
A
#
# COMPACT_ATOMS: atom_id res chain seq x y z
N MET A 1 -15.26 41.15 65.33
CA MET A 1 -14.99 39.71 65.46
C MET A 1 -14.74 39.15 64.05
N ARG A 2 -13.67 39.49 63.31
CA ARG A 2 -12.23 39.46 63.60
C ARG A 2 -11.76 38.17 64.28
N ILE A 3 -11.07 37.35 63.48
CA ILE A 3 -9.90 36.54 63.85
C ILE A 3 -10.22 35.37 64.78
N LYS A 4 -10.67 34.23 64.24
CA LYS A 4 -10.52 32.91 64.90
C LYS A 4 -10.74 31.67 64.00
N SER A 5 -11.33 31.82 62.82
CA SER A 5 -11.64 30.68 61.94
C SER A 5 -10.68 30.46 60.75
N ILE A 6 -9.66 31.30 60.58
CA ILE A 6 -8.63 31.14 59.51
C ILE A 6 -7.31 30.58 60.07
N LEU A 7 -7.15 30.48 61.41
CA LEU A 7 -5.91 30.00 62.02
C LEU A 7 -5.88 28.48 62.33
N ILE A 8 -6.98 27.74 62.19
CA ILE A 8 -7.02 26.32 62.61
C ILE A 8 -6.79 25.36 61.43
N SER A 9 -7.13 25.74 60.20
CA SER A 9 -6.87 24.92 59.01
C SER A 9 -5.42 25.00 58.50
N ILE A 10 -4.66 26.03 58.92
CA ILE A 10 -3.25 26.22 58.54
C ILE A 10 -2.31 25.54 59.56
N VAL A 11 -2.77 25.24 60.77
CA VAL A 11 -1.92 24.66 61.82
C VAL A 11 -1.87 23.13 61.77
N ILE A 12 -2.91 22.43 61.30
CA ILE A 12 -2.90 20.95 61.29
C ILE A 12 -2.01 20.37 60.18
N ALA A 13 -1.87 21.06 59.04
CA ALA A 13 -0.89 20.68 58.01
C ALA A 13 0.56 21.07 58.38
N ALA A 14 0.75 22.01 59.30
CA ALA A 14 2.08 22.45 59.75
C ALA A 14 2.59 21.69 60.98
N THR A 15 1.72 21.11 61.83
CA THR A 15 2.15 20.40 63.04
C THR A 15 2.50 18.93 62.81
N ALA A 16 2.09 18.30 61.70
CA ALA A 16 2.61 16.99 61.35
C ALA A 16 4.08 17.04 60.86
N GLY A 17 4.54 18.20 60.38
CA GLY A 17 5.92 18.43 59.92
C GLY A 17 6.87 19.04 60.95
N MET A 18 6.44 19.27 62.20
CA MET A 18 7.28 19.82 63.27
C MET A 18 7.31 18.86 64.45
N TRP A 19 7.85 17.64 64.27
CA TRP A 19 8.35 16.78 65.36
C TRP A 19 9.21 15.61 64.84
N CYS A 20 10.07 15.82 63.84
CA CYS A 20 11.05 14.81 63.43
C CYS A 20 12.42 15.44 63.11
N ALA A 21 12.95 16.22 64.06
CA ALA A 21 14.40 16.37 64.14
C ALA A 21 14.89 15.29 65.12
N CYS A 22 15.54 14.26 64.56
CA CYS A 22 16.02 13.05 65.22
C CYS A 22 14.94 12.02 65.58
N ASN A 23 14.68 11.06 64.68
CA ASN A 23 14.70 9.63 65.01
C ASN A 23 14.56 8.76 63.76
N ASP A 24 15.13 7.56 63.86
CA ASP A 24 14.98 6.45 62.93
C ASP A 24 13.51 6.20 62.53
N ASP A 25 13.31 5.76 61.28
CA ASP A 25 12.03 5.47 60.61
C ASP A 25 10.89 5.05 61.60
N LEU A 26 9.86 5.89 61.75
CA LEU A 26 8.77 5.66 62.71
C LEU A 26 7.91 4.47 62.26
N ASP A 27 8.02 3.35 62.99
CA ASP A 27 7.11 2.22 62.85
C ASP A 27 5.70 2.56 63.33
N LEU A 28 4.73 2.38 62.44
CA LEU A 28 3.34 2.74 62.64
C LEU A 28 2.50 1.61 63.25
N GLY A 29 3.08 0.40 63.37
CA GLY A 29 2.46 -0.75 64.03
C GLY A 29 1.25 -1.30 63.26
N ILE A 30 1.39 -2.51 62.72
CA ILE A 30 0.33 -3.26 62.05
C ILE A 30 -0.39 -4.16 63.07
N ASN A 31 -1.71 -4.11 63.08
CA ASN A 31 -2.58 -4.95 63.90
C ASN A 31 -3.65 -5.63 63.03
N ASP A 32 -4.10 -6.82 63.42
CA ASP A 32 -5.19 -7.57 62.77
C ASP A 32 -5.00 -7.80 61.26
N ALA A 33 -3.75 -7.91 60.79
CA ALA A 33 -3.45 -8.12 59.39
C ALA A 33 -3.89 -9.51 58.91
N LYS A 34 -4.63 -9.57 57.80
CA LYS A 34 -5.14 -10.82 57.22
C LYS A 34 -5.46 -10.68 55.74
N LEU A 35 -5.45 -11.82 55.04
CA LEU A 35 -5.92 -11.93 53.67
C LEU A 35 -7.31 -12.59 53.65
N GLU A 36 -8.29 -11.93 53.05
CA GLU A 36 -9.65 -12.46 52.85
C GLU A 36 -9.91 -12.72 51.37
N LYS A 37 -10.58 -13.83 51.04
CA LYS A 37 -11.05 -14.09 49.67
C LYS A 37 -12.51 -13.66 49.54
N VAL A 38 -12.78 -12.85 48.52
CA VAL A 38 -14.13 -12.45 48.10
C VAL A 38 -14.22 -12.58 46.57
N GLU A 39 -15.44 -12.63 46.05
CA GLU A 39 -15.66 -12.82 44.61
C GLU A 39 -14.91 -11.76 43.79
N GLY A 40 -13.94 -12.21 42.99
CA GLY A 40 -13.10 -11.37 42.12
C GLY A 40 -11.85 -10.75 42.76
N PHE A 41 -11.68 -10.80 44.09
CA PHE A 41 -10.57 -10.16 44.79
C PHE A 41 -10.00 -10.98 45.97
N ARG A 42 -8.70 -10.82 46.20
CA ARG A 42 -8.04 -11.08 47.49
C ARG A 42 -7.87 -9.76 48.20
N ILE A 43 -8.42 -9.62 49.40
CA ILE A 43 -8.36 -8.37 50.16
C ILE A 43 -7.33 -8.50 51.28
N SER A 44 -6.28 -7.69 51.20
CA SER A 44 -5.31 -7.53 52.28
C SER A 44 -5.83 -6.47 53.24
N LYS A 45 -6.27 -6.91 54.43
CA LYS A 45 -6.81 -6.04 55.47
C LYS A 45 -5.81 -5.87 56.59
N PHE A 46 -5.71 -4.66 57.14
CA PHE A 46 -4.93 -4.38 58.34
C PHE A 46 -5.51 -3.16 59.09
N THR A 47 -5.16 -3.03 60.35
CA THR A 47 -5.42 -1.86 61.19
C THR A 47 -4.12 -1.32 61.74
N THR A 48 -4.11 -0.06 62.16
CA THR A 48 -2.93 0.59 62.75
C THR A 48 -3.40 1.65 63.73
N ASP A 49 -2.66 1.80 64.82
CA ASP A 49 -3.01 2.69 65.93
C ASP A 49 -2.39 4.08 65.76
N ARG A 50 -1.52 4.25 64.76
CA ARG A 50 -0.69 5.44 64.57
C ARG A 50 -0.90 6.11 63.21
N LEU A 51 -1.62 5.47 62.28
CA LEU A 51 -1.98 6.05 60.99
C LEU A 51 -3.34 6.75 61.10
N ASN A 52 -3.39 8.05 60.80
CA ASN A 52 -4.64 8.81 60.75
C ASN A 52 -4.71 9.60 59.45
N TRP A 53 -4.94 8.90 58.34
CA TRP A 53 -5.25 9.54 57.08
C TRP A 53 -6.70 10.04 57.13
N ALA A 54 -6.90 11.36 57.04
CA ALA A 54 -8.22 11.97 57.03
C ALA A 54 -8.98 11.63 55.73
N ILE A 55 -9.58 10.45 55.69
CA ILE A 55 -10.24 9.83 54.54
C ILE A 55 -11.70 9.58 54.91
N ASP A 56 -12.64 9.98 54.06
CA ASP A 56 -14.07 9.68 54.25
C ASP A 56 -14.38 8.22 53.89
N ASN A 57 -15.34 7.61 54.59
CA ASN A 57 -15.84 6.27 54.25
C ASN A 57 -16.38 6.26 52.82
N GLY A 58 -15.92 5.31 52.00
CA GLY A 58 -16.32 5.20 50.59
C GLY A 58 -15.53 6.11 49.63
N ALA A 59 -14.46 6.77 50.09
CA ALA A 59 -13.53 7.44 49.21
C ALA A 59 -12.88 6.45 48.23
N ASP A 60 -12.80 6.85 46.96
CA ASP A 60 -12.03 6.12 45.93
C ASP A 60 -10.54 6.39 46.18
N ILE A 61 -9.79 5.34 46.50
CA ILE A 61 -8.37 5.43 46.84
C ILE A 61 -7.59 4.45 45.99
N ARG A 62 -6.48 4.95 45.44
CA ARG A 62 -5.51 4.18 44.71
C ARG A 62 -4.21 4.16 45.50
N ILE A 63 -3.67 2.98 45.75
CA ILE A 63 -2.32 2.81 46.32
C ILE A 63 -1.38 2.28 45.25
N VAL A 64 -0.19 2.86 45.18
CA VAL A 64 0.87 2.48 44.24
C VAL A 64 2.08 2.06 45.05
N PHE A 65 2.50 0.81 44.88
CA PHE A 65 3.69 0.23 45.46
C PHE A 65 4.81 0.20 44.43
N HIS A 66 5.98 0.67 44.81
CA HIS A 66 7.24 0.54 44.08
C HIS A 66 8.11 -0.49 44.82
N SER A 67 8.35 -1.62 44.18
CA SER A 67 9.14 -2.71 44.75
C SER A 67 10.60 -2.32 44.90
N ASN A 68 11.18 -2.58 46.07
CA ASN A 68 12.60 -2.34 46.30
C ASN A 68 13.49 -3.48 45.76
N ALA A 69 12.89 -4.57 45.25
CA ALA A 69 13.61 -5.73 44.73
C ALA A 69 13.83 -5.66 43.21
N ASP A 70 12.85 -5.16 42.47
CA ASP A 70 12.83 -5.16 40.99
C ASP A 70 12.30 -3.85 40.37
N ASP A 71 12.10 -2.80 41.17
CA ASP A 71 11.58 -1.47 40.76
C ASP A 71 10.21 -1.51 40.04
N ALA A 72 9.48 -2.62 40.15
CA ALA A 72 8.17 -2.79 39.55
C ALA A 72 7.10 -1.98 40.30
N LEU A 73 6.16 -1.40 39.56
CA LEU A 73 5.00 -0.73 40.12
C LEU A 73 3.79 -1.67 40.19
N TYR A 74 3.20 -1.75 41.38
CA TYR A 74 1.95 -2.46 41.62
C TYR A 74 0.89 -1.48 42.09
N GLU A 75 -0.23 -1.41 41.36
CA GLU A 75 -1.30 -0.46 41.62
C GLU A 75 -2.59 -1.20 42.01
N PHE A 76 -3.19 -0.79 43.12
CA PHE A 76 -4.42 -1.39 43.62
C PHE A 76 -5.41 -0.35 44.10
N SER A 77 -6.70 -0.70 44.05
CA SER A 77 -7.70 0.08 44.76
C SER A 77 -7.63 -0.27 46.25
N MET A 78 -7.89 0.73 47.09
CA MET A 78 -7.91 0.59 48.54
C MET A 78 -9.18 1.22 49.07
N THR A 79 -9.75 0.66 50.14
CA THR A 79 -10.83 1.29 50.89
C THR A 79 -10.43 1.44 52.35
N VAL A 80 -11.06 2.42 53.00
CA VAL A 80 -10.92 2.65 54.44
C VAL A 80 -12.30 2.62 55.08
N ASP A 81 -12.43 1.86 56.16
CA ASP A 81 -13.63 1.83 57.01
C ASP A 81 -13.31 2.41 58.39
N ASN A 82 -13.88 3.58 58.67
CA ASN A 82 -13.76 4.33 59.92
C ASN A 82 -14.95 4.12 60.88
N SER A 83 -15.84 3.14 60.63
CA SER A 83 -17.04 2.93 61.45
C SER A 83 -16.76 2.30 62.82
N GLY A 84 -15.60 1.67 63.00
CA GLY A 84 -15.15 1.04 64.24
C GLY A 84 -14.29 1.95 65.14
N SER A 85 -13.77 1.39 66.24
CA SER A 85 -12.86 2.10 67.15
C SER A 85 -11.47 2.40 66.57
N LYS A 86 -11.11 1.71 65.47
CA LYS A 86 -9.87 1.88 64.72
C LYS A 86 -10.18 1.81 63.22
N PRO A 87 -9.52 2.62 62.37
CA PRO A 87 -9.69 2.54 60.92
C PRO A 87 -9.18 1.21 60.38
N VAL A 88 -9.96 0.58 59.50
CA VAL A 88 -9.58 -0.66 58.78
C VAL A 88 -9.22 -0.30 57.34
N TYR A 89 -7.99 -0.60 56.95
CA TYR A 89 -7.50 -0.42 55.59
C TYR A 89 -7.60 -1.75 54.84
N ALA A 90 -8.09 -1.69 53.61
CA ALA A 90 -8.33 -2.88 52.78
C ALA A 90 -7.82 -2.64 51.36
N ILE A 91 -6.74 -3.33 50.98
CA ILE A 91 -6.18 -3.31 49.62
C ILE A 91 -6.85 -4.41 48.80
N HIS A 92 -7.46 -4.05 47.68
CA HIS A 92 -8.16 -4.98 46.79
C HIS A 92 -7.23 -5.46 45.69
N ILE A 93 -6.78 -6.71 45.80
CA ILE A 93 -5.89 -7.36 44.83
C ILE A 93 -6.75 -8.21 43.90
N PRO A 94 -6.87 -7.90 42.59
CA PRO A 94 -7.63 -8.71 41.66
C PRO A 94 -7.11 -10.15 41.60
N GLU A 95 -7.97 -11.16 41.45
CA GLU A 95 -7.54 -12.58 41.50
C GLU A 95 -6.40 -12.94 40.54
N LYS A 96 -6.32 -12.25 39.39
CA LYS A 96 -5.29 -12.45 38.35
C LYS A 96 -3.97 -11.73 38.59
N GLN A 97 -3.88 -10.88 39.62
CA GLN A 97 -2.67 -10.12 39.97
C GLN A 97 -2.17 -10.54 41.35
N THR A 98 -0.87 -10.48 41.58
CA THR A 98 -0.28 -10.80 42.88
C THR A 98 0.65 -9.69 43.31
N ILE A 99 0.79 -9.50 44.62
CA ILE A 99 1.87 -8.67 45.19
C ILE A 99 2.97 -9.63 45.66
N PRO A 100 4.17 -9.60 45.08
CA PRO A 100 5.29 -10.42 45.55
C PRO A 100 5.66 -10.15 47.00
N ASP A 101 6.33 -11.11 47.63
CA ASP A 101 6.90 -10.91 48.96
C ASP A 101 8.06 -9.91 48.88
N GLY A 102 8.06 -8.86 49.70
CA GLY A 102 9.12 -7.85 49.63
C GLY A 102 8.85 -6.57 50.43
N GLU A 103 9.80 -5.64 50.30
CA GLU A 103 9.65 -4.27 50.76
C GLU A 103 9.30 -3.35 49.60
N TYR A 104 8.43 -2.38 49.87
CA TYR A 104 7.88 -1.47 48.90
C TYR A 104 7.90 -0.05 49.43
N ASP A 105 8.19 0.92 48.57
CA ASP A 105 7.85 2.31 48.79
C ASP A 105 6.48 2.60 48.18
N ALA A 106 5.60 3.25 48.93
CA ALA A 106 4.19 3.38 48.57
C ALA A 106 3.68 4.82 48.64
N LEU A 107 2.76 5.13 47.73
CA LEU A 107 1.98 6.37 47.71
C LEU A 107 0.50 6.04 47.56
N ALA A 108 -0.34 6.73 48.32
CA ALA A 108 -1.80 6.63 48.20
C ALA A 108 -2.38 7.95 47.68
N PHE A 109 -3.34 7.85 46.76
CA PHE A 109 -3.99 8.96 46.09
C PHE A 109 -5.51 8.82 46.18
N LEU A 110 -6.24 9.92 46.35
CA LEU A 110 -7.68 9.95 46.15
C LEU A 110 -7.98 9.82 44.65
N GLY A 111 -9.22 9.44 44.29
CA GLY A 111 -9.67 9.34 42.89
C GLY A 111 -9.53 10.64 42.09
N ASN A 112 -9.35 11.79 42.75
CA ASN A 112 -9.02 13.08 42.12
C ASN A 112 -7.52 13.33 41.91
N GLY A 113 -6.65 12.35 42.22
CA GLY A 113 -5.20 12.41 42.07
C GLY A 113 -4.44 13.05 43.23
N LYS A 114 -5.12 13.56 44.27
CA LYS A 114 -4.44 14.18 45.42
C LYS A 114 -3.80 13.11 46.30
N ALA A 115 -2.51 13.27 46.60
CA ALA A 115 -1.80 12.40 47.55
C ALA A 115 -2.43 12.50 48.95
N ILE A 116 -2.62 11.33 49.57
CA ILE A 116 -3.27 11.17 50.87
C ILE A 116 -2.22 11.07 51.99
N CYS A 117 -1.06 10.51 51.67
CA CYS A 117 -0.01 10.22 52.62
C CYS A 117 1.35 10.70 52.12
N PRO A 118 2.32 10.94 53.04
CA PRO A 118 3.72 11.01 52.65
C PRO A 118 4.16 9.66 52.07
N ARG A 119 5.39 9.59 51.53
CA ARG A 119 5.95 8.31 51.09
C ARG A 119 6.05 7.35 52.28
N MET A 120 5.60 6.12 52.08
CA MET A 120 5.55 5.10 53.12
C MET A 120 6.37 3.89 52.71
N LYS A 121 7.03 3.24 53.66
CA LYS A 121 7.56 1.89 53.50
C LYS A 121 6.47 0.88 53.85
N PHE A 122 6.30 -0.15 53.03
CA PHE A 122 5.48 -1.33 53.29
C PHE A 122 6.35 -2.58 53.23
N LYS A 123 6.12 -3.53 54.14
CA LYS A 123 6.61 -4.91 54.00
C LYS A 123 5.41 -5.82 53.81
N ILE A 124 5.40 -6.56 52.71
CA ILE A 124 4.28 -7.42 52.33
C ILE A 124 4.80 -8.86 52.20
N ILE A 125 4.14 -9.81 52.86
CA ILE A 125 4.45 -11.24 52.81
C ILE A 125 3.15 -12.01 52.58
N LYS A 126 3.12 -12.86 51.55
CA LYS A 126 1.94 -13.61 51.10
C LYS A 126 0.72 -12.70 50.91
N GLU A 127 0.95 -11.53 50.29
CA GLU A 127 -0.05 -10.48 50.07
C GLU A 127 -0.63 -9.87 51.36
N ILE A 128 -0.06 -10.15 52.54
CA ILE A 128 -0.44 -9.56 53.84
C ILE A 128 0.55 -8.44 54.17
N VAL A 129 0.04 -7.28 54.58
CA VAL A 129 0.88 -6.18 55.06
C VAL A 129 1.36 -6.50 56.46
N GLU A 130 2.67 -6.63 56.63
CA GLU A 130 3.34 -6.98 57.90
C GLU A 130 3.93 -5.76 58.62
N GLU A 131 4.36 -4.75 57.86
CA GLU A 131 5.03 -3.56 58.39
C GLU A 131 4.65 -2.32 57.57
N ILE A 132 4.42 -1.19 58.25
CA ILE A 132 4.27 0.13 57.62
C ILE A 132 5.10 1.15 58.40
N GLN A 133 5.89 1.95 57.69
CA GLN A 133 6.70 3.02 58.27
C GLN A 133 6.61 4.28 57.42
N ALA A 134 6.67 5.46 58.03
CA ALA A 134 6.87 6.70 57.29
C ALA A 134 8.30 6.72 56.72
N ARG A 135 8.48 7.17 55.48
CA ARG A 135 9.79 7.16 54.82
C ARG A 135 10.10 8.51 54.19
N GLU A 136 11.07 9.21 54.77
CA GLU A 136 11.56 10.48 54.23
C GLU A 136 12.70 10.27 53.23
N GLY A 137 12.87 11.22 52.32
CA GLY A 137 14.04 11.28 51.45
C GLY A 137 15.29 11.66 52.23
N LYS A 138 16.39 10.94 51.98
CA LYS A 138 17.71 11.19 52.57
C LYS A 138 18.62 11.81 51.50
N PHE A 139 18.28 13.01 51.02
CA PHE A 139 19.13 13.74 50.07
C PHE A 139 19.86 14.88 50.77
N ARG A 140 21.15 15.07 50.47
CA ARG A 140 21.96 16.19 50.96
C ARG A 140 21.73 17.45 50.12
N LEU A 141 20.46 17.81 49.96
CA LEU A 141 20.00 18.92 49.13
C LEU A 141 19.08 19.83 49.94
N PRO A 142 19.04 21.14 49.64
CA PRO A 142 18.04 22.04 50.20
C PRO A 142 16.63 21.57 49.79
N GLY A 143 15.69 21.53 50.74
CA GLY A 143 14.33 21.04 50.52
C GLY A 143 14.01 19.79 51.32
N HIS A 144 12.81 19.24 51.12
CA HIS A 144 12.35 18.01 51.79
C HIS A 144 11.81 16.96 50.80
N GLY A 145 12.04 17.14 49.50
CA GLY A 145 11.60 16.20 48.47
C GLY A 145 10.09 16.06 48.32
N THR A 146 9.31 16.98 48.88
CA THR A 146 7.84 17.02 48.75
C THR A 146 7.44 17.94 47.61
N GLN A 147 6.19 17.85 47.14
CA GLN A 147 5.70 18.71 46.06
C GLN A 147 5.77 20.21 46.43
N GLU A 148 5.48 20.56 47.69
CA GLU A 148 5.52 21.95 48.17
C GLU A 148 6.93 22.45 48.51
N LYS A 149 7.85 21.53 48.84
CA LYS A 149 9.25 21.82 49.17
C LYS A 149 10.18 20.81 48.48
N PRO A 150 10.34 20.91 47.15
CA PRO A 150 11.18 19.98 46.39
C PRO A 150 12.64 20.14 46.78
N TYR A 151 13.44 19.11 46.48
CA TYR A 151 14.90 19.22 46.56
C TYR A 151 15.43 20.11 45.44
N ILE A 152 16.25 21.09 45.79
CA ILE A 152 16.72 22.13 44.87
C ILE A 152 18.05 21.73 44.23
N ILE A 153 18.11 21.78 42.90
CA ILE A 153 19.29 21.46 42.10
C ILE A 153 19.67 22.67 41.25
N GLY A 154 20.60 23.48 41.73
CA GLY A 154 21.00 24.74 41.09
C GLY A 154 22.43 24.79 40.57
N SER A 155 23.23 23.74 40.76
CA SER A 155 24.63 23.70 40.34
C SER A 155 25.10 22.27 40.08
N LYS A 156 26.28 22.14 39.49
CA LYS A 156 26.97 20.87 39.27
C LYS A 156 27.21 20.10 40.58
N GLU A 157 27.57 20.79 41.66
CA GLU A 157 27.82 20.19 42.98
C GLU A 157 26.52 19.65 43.58
N ALA A 158 25.42 20.41 43.48
CA ALA A 158 24.10 19.93 43.90
C ALA A 158 23.65 18.72 43.06
N PHE A 159 23.93 18.71 41.76
CA PHE A 159 23.63 17.55 40.92
C PHE A 159 24.44 16.31 41.33
N ASN A 160 25.69 16.47 41.74
CA ASN A 160 26.50 15.37 42.25
C ASN A 160 25.93 14.79 43.56
N GLU A 161 25.47 15.64 44.49
CA GLU A 161 24.79 15.18 45.72
C GLU A 161 23.44 14.51 45.42
N PHE A 162 22.73 14.99 44.39
CA PHE A 162 21.54 14.34 43.88
C PHE A 162 21.83 12.92 43.40
N GLU A 163 22.84 12.71 42.56
CA GLU A 163 23.21 11.38 42.07
C GLU A 163 23.63 10.45 43.21
N ILE A 164 24.43 10.93 44.17
CA ILE A 164 24.82 10.16 45.35
C ILE A 164 23.56 9.73 46.14
N GLY A 165 22.60 10.64 46.33
CA GLY A 165 21.35 10.34 47.03
C GLY A 165 20.49 9.26 46.35
N LEU A 166 20.55 9.12 45.02
CA LEU A 166 19.85 8.05 44.29
C LEU A 166 20.44 6.65 44.58
N CYS A 167 21.71 6.57 45.00
CA CYS A 167 22.35 5.33 45.43
C CYS A 167 22.01 4.95 46.88
N GLU A 168 21.56 5.90 47.71
CA GLU A 168 21.38 5.64 49.14
C GLU A 168 20.17 4.72 49.41
N ASP A 169 20.39 3.71 50.25
CA ASP A 169 19.36 2.76 50.66
C ASP A 169 18.17 3.49 51.30
N GLY A 170 16.97 3.10 50.84
CA GLY A 170 15.72 3.69 51.31
C GLY A 170 15.30 4.95 50.56
N ASN A 171 16.07 5.48 49.60
CA ASN A 171 15.62 6.54 48.70
C ASN A 171 14.88 6.03 47.46
N SER A 172 14.98 4.72 47.16
CA SER A 172 14.23 4.02 46.12
C SER A 172 14.26 4.76 44.78
N LYS A 173 15.48 5.13 44.36
CA LYS A 173 15.75 5.87 43.11
C LYS A 173 14.97 7.18 42.98
N GLY A 174 14.55 7.77 44.09
CA GLY A 174 13.78 9.01 44.13
C GLY A 174 12.27 8.81 43.99
N PHE A 175 11.74 7.57 44.02
CA PHE A 175 10.31 7.30 43.90
C PHE A 175 9.51 8.16 44.90
N GLY A 176 8.48 8.85 44.40
CA GLY A 176 7.63 9.73 45.19
C GLY A 176 8.25 11.04 45.67
N LEU A 177 9.51 11.33 45.32
CA LEU A 177 10.19 12.57 45.68
C LEU A 177 10.17 13.57 44.51
N PHE A 178 10.30 14.85 44.86
CA PHE A 178 10.28 15.98 43.93
C PHE A 178 11.60 16.73 43.94
N PHE A 179 12.10 17.01 42.74
CA PHE A 179 13.36 17.70 42.48
C PHE A 179 13.11 18.87 41.55
N GLU A 180 13.67 20.04 41.86
CA GLU A 180 13.46 21.27 41.10
C GLU A 180 14.78 21.92 40.71
N GLN A 181 14.94 22.17 39.41
CA GLN A 181 16.11 22.85 38.86
C GLN A 181 15.92 24.37 38.88
N THR A 182 16.96 25.09 39.32
CA THR A 182 16.90 26.56 39.47
C THR A 182 17.89 27.32 38.60
N ALA A 183 18.75 26.63 37.87
CA ALA A 183 19.72 27.24 36.96
C ALA A 183 20.15 26.25 35.85
N SER A 184 20.69 26.78 34.75
CA SER A 184 21.41 25.97 33.75
C SER A 184 22.84 25.71 34.21
N PHE A 185 23.33 24.48 34.03
CA PHE A 185 24.70 24.10 34.37
C PHE A 185 25.17 22.86 33.59
N ASP A 186 26.48 22.64 33.57
CA ASP A 186 27.07 21.42 33.04
C ASP A 186 27.09 20.35 34.13
N VAL A 187 26.54 19.16 33.83
CA VAL A 187 26.62 18.04 34.78
C VAL A 187 28.08 17.59 34.91
N PRO A 188 28.46 16.88 36.00
CA PRO A 188 29.82 16.37 36.15
C PRO A 188 30.28 15.59 34.90
N PRO A 189 31.47 15.87 34.34
CA PRO A 189 31.93 15.24 33.12
C PRO A 189 32.18 13.75 33.34
N ARG A 190 31.70 12.92 32.40
CA ARG A 190 31.75 11.46 32.48
C ARG A 190 32.64 10.91 31.36
N SER A 191 33.87 10.51 31.70
CA SER A 191 34.82 9.97 30.71
C SER A 191 35.86 9.04 31.30
N GLN A 192 35.83 7.75 30.91
CA GLN A 192 36.89 6.82 31.29
C GLN A 192 38.27 7.21 30.74
N ILE A 193 38.28 7.84 29.56
CA ILE A 193 39.50 8.22 28.84
C ILE A 193 40.20 9.42 29.51
N ILE A 194 39.44 10.33 30.13
CA ILE A 194 39.97 11.60 30.66
C ILE A 194 40.17 11.54 32.18
N THR A 195 39.24 10.94 32.94
CA THR A 195 39.26 11.00 34.41
C THR A 195 39.73 9.72 35.09
N GLY A 196 39.92 8.63 34.34
CA GLY A 196 40.39 7.33 34.85
C GLY A 196 39.48 6.63 35.87
N THR A 197 38.35 7.26 36.22
CA THR A 197 37.35 6.79 37.18
C THR A 197 35.97 6.96 36.57
N TYR A 198 35.20 5.88 36.55
CA TYR A 198 33.84 5.83 36.05
C TYR A 198 32.87 6.24 37.17
N HIS A 199 32.09 7.31 36.95
CA HIS A 199 30.90 7.56 37.76
C HIS A 199 29.70 7.19 36.89
N ALA A 200 29.07 6.06 37.22
CA ALA A 200 27.85 5.61 36.56
C ALA A 200 26.76 6.64 36.85
N CYS A 201 26.03 7.09 35.83
CA CYS A 201 24.72 7.68 36.08
C CYS A 201 23.83 6.68 36.82
N GLU A 202 22.88 7.18 37.61
CA GLU A 202 21.97 6.33 38.37
C GLU A 202 20.58 6.24 37.73
N SER A 203 19.83 5.24 38.18
CA SER A 203 18.42 5.07 37.80
C SER A 203 17.52 6.03 38.58
N PHE A 204 16.40 6.42 37.98
CA PHE A 204 15.52 7.45 38.53
C PHE A 204 14.04 7.06 38.42
N ALA A 205 13.30 7.27 39.50
CA ALA A 205 11.88 6.98 39.66
C ALA A 205 11.06 8.18 40.19
N GLY A 206 11.70 9.35 40.36
CA GLY A 206 11.11 10.52 40.99
C GLY A 206 10.48 11.52 40.01
N ASN A 207 10.19 12.72 40.52
CA ASN A 207 9.67 13.84 39.74
C ASN A 207 10.75 14.90 39.55
N TYR A 208 11.25 15.08 38.33
CA TYR A 208 12.26 16.09 38.00
C TYR A 208 11.63 17.25 37.23
N GLN A 209 11.59 18.43 37.85
CA GLN A 209 11.12 19.68 37.25
C GLN A 209 12.32 20.51 36.78
N GLY A 210 12.50 20.63 35.46
CA GLY A 210 13.62 21.35 34.86
C GLY A 210 13.42 22.87 34.76
N ASN A 211 12.18 23.38 34.92
CA ASN A 211 11.84 24.81 34.83
C ASN A 211 12.30 25.52 33.53
N GLY A 212 12.57 24.77 32.47
CA GLY A 212 13.04 25.25 31.18
C GLY A 212 14.56 25.49 31.12
N PHE A 213 15.28 25.22 32.21
CA PHE A 213 16.73 25.34 32.25
C PHE A 213 17.41 24.24 31.42
N THR A 214 18.68 24.49 31.09
CA THR A 214 19.50 23.61 30.27
C THR A 214 20.49 22.84 31.12
N LEU A 215 20.55 21.53 30.94
CA LEU A 215 21.66 20.69 31.40
C LEU A 215 22.55 20.32 30.21
N THR A 216 23.84 20.61 30.31
CA THR A 216 24.81 20.09 29.34
C THR A 216 25.30 18.73 29.82
N VAL A 217 25.20 17.71 28.97
CA VAL A 217 25.57 16.31 29.28
C VAL A 217 26.76 15.89 28.41
N PRO A 218 28.01 16.12 28.86
CA PRO A 218 29.20 15.64 28.17
C PRO A 218 29.53 14.20 28.60
N TYR A 219 29.63 13.31 27.61
CA TYR A 219 30.07 11.93 27.83
C TYR A 219 31.03 11.46 26.74
N THR A 220 32.12 10.82 27.14
CA THR A 220 33.08 10.19 26.22
C THR A 220 33.53 8.83 26.76
N GLY A 221 32.90 7.77 26.25
CA GLY A 221 33.19 6.38 26.56
C GLY A 221 34.30 5.77 25.71
N SER A 222 34.78 4.59 26.11
CA SER A 222 35.76 3.80 25.35
C SER A 222 35.10 2.71 24.47
N THR A 223 33.77 2.67 24.44
CA THR A 223 32.92 1.64 23.83
C THR A 223 33.12 0.24 24.44
N SER A 224 33.37 0.18 25.74
CA SER A 224 33.58 -1.05 26.51
C SER A 224 32.31 -1.50 27.23
N GLU A 225 32.05 -2.81 27.25
CA GLU A 225 31.07 -3.39 28.17
C GLU A 225 31.71 -3.71 29.52
N PRO A 226 30.95 -3.59 30.63
CA PRO A 226 29.57 -3.11 30.72
C PRO A 226 29.45 -1.57 30.86
N ASN A 227 30.58 -0.86 30.95
CA ASN A 227 30.63 0.52 31.44
C ASN A 227 30.02 1.54 30.49
N ASP A 228 30.11 1.32 29.19
CA ASP A 228 29.63 2.27 28.19
C ASP A 228 28.23 1.91 27.69
N CYS A 229 27.50 1.10 28.45
CA CYS A 229 26.10 0.78 28.22
C CYS A 229 25.19 1.70 29.04
N GLU A 230 23.97 1.94 28.56
CA GLU A 230 22.90 2.61 29.33
C GLU A 230 23.24 4.07 29.68
N ILE A 231 23.65 4.81 28.66
CA ILE A 231 24.20 6.16 28.81
C ILE A 231 23.14 7.23 28.58
N GLY A 232 23.04 8.17 29.53
CA GLY A 232 22.26 9.40 29.42
C GLY A 232 22.43 10.28 30.65
N LEU A 233 21.56 11.28 30.85
CA LEU A 233 21.48 12.00 32.13
C LEU A 233 21.27 11.00 33.28
N PHE A 234 20.33 10.07 33.07
CA PHE A 234 20.06 8.91 33.90
C PHE A 234 20.48 7.61 33.20
N LYS A 235 20.77 6.59 34.00
CA LYS A 235 21.01 5.24 33.48
C LYS A 235 19.71 4.64 32.94
N GLU A 236 18.70 4.64 33.80
CA GLU A 236 17.37 4.12 33.51
C GLU A 236 16.29 4.98 34.18
N LEU A 237 15.22 5.28 33.45
CA LEU A 237 13.98 5.78 34.04
C LEU A 237 13.10 4.58 34.37
N VAL A 238 12.86 4.32 35.66
CA VAL A 238 12.04 3.19 36.11
C VAL A 238 10.63 3.66 36.49
N GLY A 239 9.78 2.72 36.89
CA GLY A 239 8.37 3.00 37.15
C GLY A 239 8.15 4.13 38.16
N GLY A 240 7.42 5.17 37.74
CA GLY A 240 7.10 6.33 38.56
C GLY A 240 7.87 7.59 38.15
N ALA A 241 8.88 7.47 37.28
CA ALA A 241 9.64 8.60 36.79
C ALA A 241 8.78 9.58 35.98
N VAL A 242 8.85 10.86 36.38
CA VAL A 242 8.22 11.98 35.68
C VAL A 242 9.27 13.07 35.44
N ILE A 243 9.57 13.36 34.17
CA ILE A 243 10.49 14.42 33.77
C ILE A 243 9.69 15.52 33.08
N HIS A 244 9.83 16.76 33.56
CA HIS A 244 9.08 17.89 33.03
C HIS A 244 9.96 19.09 32.72
N ASN A 245 9.68 19.77 31.61
CA ASN A 245 10.20 21.09 31.25
C ASN A 245 11.73 21.21 31.37
N LEU A 246 12.46 20.37 30.64
CA LEU A 246 13.92 20.29 30.71
C LEU A 246 14.53 20.42 29.32
N THR A 247 15.59 21.22 29.18
CA THR A 247 16.41 21.24 27.97
C THR A 247 17.72 20.49 28.23
N ILE A 248 18.10 19.57 27.35
CA ILE A 248 19.36 18.85 27.43
C ILE A 248 20.21 19.18 26.21
N ASN A 249 21.39 19.74 26.45
CA ASN A 249 22.44 19.89 25.43
C ASN A 249 23.40 18.70 25.54
N THR A 250 23.24 17.72 24.66
CA THR A 250 24.03 16.47 24.70
C THR A 250 25.32 16.58 23.88
N MET A 251 26.40 16.05 24.43
CA MET A 251 27.65 15.77 23.73
C MET A 251 28.11 14.36 24.11
N ILE A 252 27.37 13.36 23.63
CA ILE A 252 27.56 11.96 23.98
C ILE A 252 28.30 11.24 22.84
N GLN A 253 29.41 10.59 23.15
CA GLN A 253 30.15 9.74 22.22
C GLN A 253 30.75 8.52 22.92
N GLY A 254 31.05 7.47 22.14
CA GLY A 254 31.70 6.27 22.67
C GLY A 254 30.80 5.37 23.50
N VAL A 255 29.47 5.48 23.35
CA VAL A 255 28.47 4.57 23.94
C VAL A 255 28.59 3.20 23.27
N HIS A 256 28.55 2.11 24.03
CA HIS A 256 28.48 0.73 23.55
C HIS A 256 27.06 0.29 23.19
N SER A 257 26.07 0.53 24.04
CA SER A 257 24.67 0.23 23.74
C SER A 257 23.70 1.04 24.59
N ASN A 258 22.48 1.23 24.11
CA ASN A 258 21.40 1.90 24.85
C ASN A 258 21.81 3.33 25.25
N GLY A 259 21.88 4.24 24.28
CA GLY A 259 22.26 5.63 24.51
C GLY A 259 21.10 6.59 24.27
N GLY A 260 20.89 7.56 25.17
CA GLY A 260 19.95 8.66 24.97
C GLY A 260 20.32 9.88 25.80
N ALA A 261 19.95 11.08 25.35
CA ALA A 261 20.34 12.29 26.08
C ALA A 261 19.74 12.35 27.49
N LEU A 262 18.49 11.88 27.64
CA LEU A 262 17.82 11.81 28.94
C LEU A 262 18.13 10.51 29.67
N ALA A 263 18.00 9.35 29.01
CA ALA A 263 18.39 8.10 29.62
C ALA A 263 18.83 7.04 28.62
N GLY A 264 19.66 6.12 29.08
CA GLY A 264 20.00 4.92 28.32
C GLY A 264 18.80 3.99 28.17
N LYS A 265 18.05 3.79 29.27
CA LYS A 265 16.87 2.92 29.34
C LYS A 265 15.61 3.57 29.92
N SER A 266 14.45 2.99 29.62
CA SER A 266 13.23 3.18 30.41
C SER A 266 12.44 1.89 30.60
N SER A 267 11.86 1.69 31.78
CA SER A 267 10.99 0.55 32.12
C SER A 267 9.87 0.96 33.07
N GLY A 268 8.83 0.11 33.17
CA GLY A 268 7.65 0.43 33.96
C GLY A 268 6.86 1.59 33.35
N LYS A 269 6.24 2.43 34.21
CA LYS A 269 5.46 3.58 33.78
C LYS A 269 6.29 4.87 33.89
N VAL A 270 6.61 5.47 32.74
CA VAL A 270 7.47 6.66 32.62
C VAL A 270 6.77 7.76 31.83
N MET A 271 6.83 8.98 32.34
CA MET A 271 6.29 10.17 31.69
C MET A 271 7.37 11.21 31.44
N ILE A 272 7.48 11.64 30.19
CA ILE A 272 8.40 12.69 29.74
C ILE A 272 7.57 13.77 29.07
N ASP A 273 7.56 14.97 29.63
CA ASP A 273 6.79 16.08 29.09
C ASP A 273 7.65 17.35 28.95
N SER A 274 7.53 18.02 27.80
CA SER A 274 8.23 19.29 27.55
C SER A 274 9.76 19.16 27.65
N VAL A 275 10.33 18.06 27.13
CA VAL A 275 11.78 17.82 27.11
C VAL A 275 12.34 18.13 25.73
N ASN A 276 13.39 18.96 25.68
CA ASN A 276 13.99 19.43 24.43
C ASN A 276 15.45 18.97 24.35
N ILE A 277 15.81 18.27 23.26
CA ILE A 277 17.16 17.74 23.06
C ILE A 277 17.90 18.54 21.99
N GLU A 278 19.08 19.05 22.33
CA GLU A 278 20.01 19.76 21.44
C GLU A 278 21.38 19.06 21.44
N GLY A 279 22.22 19.32 20.43
CA GLY A 279 23.60 18.82 20.40
C GLY A 279 23.79 17.55 19.56
N SER A 280 24.58 16.59 20.06
CA SER A 280 24.86 15.34 19.34
C SER A 280 25.00 14.11 20.22
N ILE A 281 24.65 12.97 19.63
CA ILE A 281 24.90 11.62 20.13
C ILE A 281 25.53 10.82 19.00
N ASN A 282 26.78 10.42 19.18
CA ASN A 282 27.55 9.69 18.18
C ASN A 282 28.07 8.35 18.75
N ALA A 283 27.32 7.29 18.48
CA ALA A 283 27.62 5.93 18.92
C ALA A 283 27.91 5.04 17.71
N GLN A 284 28.99 5.37 16.97
CA GLN A 284 29.37 4.65 15.75
C GLN A 284 29.50 3.15 15.99
N ASN A 285 28.88 2.33 15.13
CA ASN A 285 28.92 0.85 15.18
C ASN A 285 28.26 0.25 16.43
N ARG A 286 27.21 0.90 16.96
CA ARG A 286 26.54 0.53 18.22
C ARG A 286 25.02 0.71 18.11
N TYR A 287 24.28 0.03 18.98
CA TYR A 287 22.84 -0.18 18.82
C TYR A 287 21.99 0.48 19.91
N ASN A 288 20.71 0.71 19.59
CA ASN A 288 19.67 1.28 20.45
C ASN A 288 20.01 2.72 20.90
N ILE A 289 20.04 3.64 19.94
CA ILE A 289 20.41 5.03 20.19
C ILE A 289 19.21 5.92 19.91
N GLY A 290 18.69 6.57 20.95
CA GLY A 290 17.60 7.54 20.83
C GLY A 290 18.08 8.95 21.13
N GLY A 291 17.42 9.96 20.58
CA GLY A 291 17.66 11.33 21.03
C GLY A 291 17.28 11.52 22.50
N ILE A 292 16.21 10.89 22.98
CA ILE A 292 15.75 10.96 24.38
C ILE A 292 16.12 9.68 25.13
N ILE A 293 15.65 8.51 24.66
CA ILE A 293 15.82 7.20 25.30
C ILE A 293 16.47 6.19 24.35
N GLY A 294 17.51 5.49 24.77
CA GLY A 294 18.13 4.43 23.97
C GLY A 294 17.21 3.21 23.78
N TYR A 295 16.83 2.56 24.88
CA TYR A 295 16.01 1.34 24.91
C TYR A 295 14.83 1.49 25.88
N ALA A 296 13.61 1.18 25.44
CA ALA A 296 12.40 1.40 26.24
C ALA A 296 11.49 0.17 26.28
N THR A 297 10.92 -0.07 27.46
CA THR A 297 9.84 -1.05 27.74
C THR A 297 8.77 -0.47 28.65
N GLY A 298 7.65 -1.18 28.82
CA GLY A 298 6.56 -0.74 29.70
C GLY A 298 5.69 0.36 29.10
N GLU A 299 5.14 1.24 29.93
CA GLU A 299 4.30 2.37 29.52
C GLU A 299 5.15 3.64 29.40
N LEU A 300 5.62 3.95 28.19
CA LEU A 300 6.37 5.17 27.91
C LEU A 300 5.49 6.23 27.25
N THR A 301 5.34 7.38 27.91
CA THR A 301 4.66 8.56 27.35
C THR A 301 5.65 9.70 27.15
N ILE A 302 5.77 10.19 25.91
CA ILE A 302 6.55 11.38 25.56
C ILE A 302 5.60 12.43 24.97
N SER A 303 5.49 13.60 25.59
CA SER A 303 4.63 14.69 25.13
C SER A 303 5.33 16.04 25.06
N ASN A 304 4.86 16.91 24.17
CA ASN A 304 5.30 18.31 24.05
C ASN A 304 6.83 18.48 23.90
N SER A 305 7.50 17.47 23.33
CA SER A 305 8.96 17.36 23.35
C SER A 305 9.56 17.61 21.97
N SER A 306 10.86 17.88 21.92
CA SER A 306 11.53 18.20 20.65
C SER A 306 12.93 17.61 20.49
N ILE A 307 13.30 17.37 19.23
CA ILE A 307 14.64 16.93 18.82
C ILE A 307 15.27 17.96 17.87
N MET A 308 16.43 18.48 18.26
CA MET A 308 17.24 19.44 17.50
C MET A 308 18.72 19.00 17.53
N ALA A 309 18.94 17.68 17.49
CA ALA A 309 20.23 17.06 17.65
C ALA A 309 20.58 16.12 16.48
N PHE A 310 21.86 15.77 16.39
CA PHE A 310 22.37 14.79 15.45
C PHE A 310 22.57 13.46 16.19
N VAL A 311 21.81 12.43 15.80
CA VAL A 311 21.84 11.09 16.40
C VAL A 311 22.39 10.10 15.39
N ALA A 312 23.46 9.40 15.73
CA ALA A 312 24.11 8.44 14.85
C ALA A 312 24.50 7.15 15.58
N GLY A 313 24.28 6.01 14.92
CA GLY A 313 24.77 4.70 15.35
C GLY A 313 24.63 3.63 14.26
N GLU A 314 24.55 2.36 14.66
CA GLU A 314 24.50 1.21 13.76
C GLU A 314 23.07 0.71 13.50
N ASP A 315 22.35 0.33 14.55
CA ASP A 315 20.99 -0.21 14.44
C ASP A 315 20.07 0.33 15.53
N ALA A 316 18.78 0.43 15.21
CA ALA A 316 17.73 0.99 16.03
C ALA A 316 18.06 2.42 16.51
N ILE A 317 18.15 3.33 15.54
CA ILE A 317 18.49 4.74 15.77
C ILE A 317 17.24 5.61 15.61
N GLY A 318 16.87 6.36 16.65
CA GLY A 318 15.65 7.19 16.66
C GLY A 318 15.89 8.61 17.15
N GLY A 319 15.12 9.58 16.65
CA GLY A 319 15.16 10.95 17.18
C GLY A 319 14.60 11.08 18.60
N ALA A 320 13.73 10.17 19.02
CA ALA A 320 13.20 10.09 20.38
C ALA A 320 13.64 8.79 21.06
N VAL A 321 13.30 7.64 20.48
CA VAL A 321 13.54 6.30 21.05
C VAL A 321 14.34 5.44 20.08
N GLY A 322 15.44 4.83 20.53
CA GLY A 322 16.19 3.89 19.70
C GLY A 322 15.40 2.61 19.41
N LEU A 323 15.20 1.79 20.45
CA LEU A 323 14.42 0.54 20.40
C LEU A 323 13.29 0.56 21.45
N PHE A 324 12.08 0.21 21.04
CA PHE A 324 10.95 -0.03 21.94
C PHE A 324 10.49 -1.49 21.90
N LYS A 325 10.26 -2.11 23.07
CA LYS A 325 9.75 -3.47 23.22
C LYS A 325 8.72 -3.56 24.34
N ASP A 326 7.81 -4.53 24.27
CA ASP A 326 6.92 -4.97 25.36
C ASP A 326 6.25 -3.85 26.18
N GLY A 327 5.12 -3.33 25.68
CA GLY A 327 4.30 -2.36 26.44
C GLY A 327 3.50 -1.39 25.57
N SER A 328 3.36 -0.14 26.01
CA SER A 328 2.69 0.91 25.26
C SER A 328 3.60 2.12 25.03
N LEU A 329 3.77 2.51 23.77
CA LEU A 329 4.49 3.71 23.38
C LEU A 329 3.49 4.80 22.95
N THR A 330 3.46 5.90 23.69
CA THR A 330 2.68 7.09 23.32
C THR A 330 3.62 8.26 23.07
N ILE A 331 3.61 8.80 21.86
CA ILE A 331 4.33 10.03 21.52
C ILE A 331 3.32 11.05 20.99
N SER A 332 3.25 12.23 21.61
CA SER A 332 2.33 13.28 21.18
C SER A 332 2.96 14.67 21.14
N LYS A 333 2.50 15.53 20.22
CA LYS A 333 2.95 16.93 20.13
C LYS A 333 4.47 17.06 20.03
N PHE A 334 5.07 16.31 19.10
CA PHE A 334 6.53 16.26 18.93
C PHE A 334 7.00 17.06 17.70
N TYR A 335 8.11 17.78 17.82
CA TYR A 335 8.60 18.67 16.76
C TYR A 335 10.13 18.86 16.78
N ASN A 336 10.71 19.49 15.74
CA ASN A 336 12.12 19.88 15.70
C ASN A 336 12.28 21.41 15.69
N ALA A 337 11.65 22.10 16.64
CA ALA A 337 11.58 23.56 16.64
C ALA A 337 11.72 24.15 18.03
N LYS A 338 12.32 25.33 18.13
CA LYS A 338 12.18 26.18 19.31
C LYS A 338 10.81 26.86 19.27
N VAL A 339 10.13 26.87 20.42
CA VAL A 339 8.81 27.50 20.58
C VAL A 339 8.98 28.75 21.42
N ASP A 340 8.74 29.90 20.81
CA ASP A 340 8.76 31.19 21.49
C ASP A 340 7.32 31.68 21.70
N LYS A 341 7.00 32.15 22.90
CA LYS A 341 5.72 32.79 23.21
C LYS A 341 5.90 34.29 23.28
N ASN A 342 5.11 35.03 22.50
CA ASN A 342 5.07 36.48 22.65
C ASN A 342 4.30 36.87 23.92
N LYS A 343 4.33 38.17 24.29
CA LYS A 343 3.63 38.71 25.48
C LYS A 343 2.10 38.54 25.46
N ARG A 344 1.51 38.23 24.30
CA ARG A 344 0.07 37.96 24.12
C ARG A 344 -0.27 36.47 24.23
N GLY A 345 0.74 35.61 24.32
CA GLY A 345 0.59 34.16 24.35
C GLY A 345 0.61 33.48 22.98
N ASP A 346 0.83 34.22 21.89
CA ASP A 346 0.94 33.61 20.56
C ASP A 346 2.29 32.86 20.45
N GLU A 347 2.24 31.62 19.95
CA GLU A 347 3.41 30.78 19.73
C GLU A 347 4.00 31.00 18.32
N SER A 348 5.30 31.25 18.24
CA SER A 348 6.08 31.15 16.99
C SER A 348 7.04 29.97 17.07
N ARG A 349 7.17 29.24 15.95
CA ARG A 349 8.05 28.06 15.85
C ARG A 349 9.22 28.33 14.91
N SER A 350 10.43 28.13 15.42
CA SER A 350 11.67 28.22 14.65
C SER A 350 12.24 26.82 14.48
N TYR A 351 12.07 26.22 13.30
CA TYR A 351 12.55 24.85 13.01
C TYR A 351 14.08 24.79 12.92
N MET A 352 14.66 23.83 13.64
CA MET A 352 16.11 23.65 13.77
C MET A 352 16.57 22.38 13.05
N PRO A 353 17.83 22.32 12.58
CA PRO A 353 18.40 21.11 12.00
C PRO A 353 18.38 19.92 12.98
N PHE A 354 18.10 18.74 12.46
CA PHE A 354 18.28 17.45 13.16
C PHE A 354 18.72 16.40 12.14
N SER A 355 19.40 15.34 12.58
CA SER A 355 19.54 14.14 11.75
C SER A 355 19.50 12.86 12.57
N VAL A 356 19.05 11.78 11.93
CA VAL A 356 19.09 10.42 12.46
C VAL A 356 19.73 9.51 11.43
N THR A 357 20.85 8.88 11.78
CA THR A 357 21.64 8.07 10.84
C THR A 357 21.99 6.70 11.42
N ALA A 358 21.70 5.65 10.67
CA ALA A 358 22.09 4.27 10.97
C ALA A 358 23.06 3.71 9.91
N SER A 359 24.15 3.08 10.33
CA SER A 359 25.08 2.39 9.43
C SER A 359 24.65 0.95 9.08
N ALA A 360 23.66 0.39 9.76
CA ALA A 360 23.06 -0.92 9.48
C ALA A 360 21.55 -0.78 9.27
N ASN A 361 20.70 -1.34 10.15
CA ASN A 361 19.36 -1.76 9.71
C ASN A 361 18.25 -0.74 9.93
N ASN A 362 18.16 -0.04 11.06
CA ASN A 362 16.94 0.73 11.35
C ASN A 362 17.23 2.17 11.77
N ALA A 363 16.69 3.14 11.04
CA ALA A 363 16.61 4.53 11.49
C ALA A 363 15.20 5.11 11.30
N GLY A 364 14.70 5.76 12.35
CA GLY A 364 13.44 6.50 12.32
C GLY A 364 13.61 7.94 12.79
N GLY A 365 12.93 8.90 12.17
CA GLY A 365 12.96 10.27 12.66
C GLY A 365 12.48 10.42 14.12
N LEU A 366 11.65 9.49 14.61
CA LEU A 366 11.25 9.38 16.01
C LEU A 366 11.73 8.08 16.66
N VAL A 367 11.40 6.93 16.06
CA VAL A 367 11.65 5.61 16.66
C VAL A 367 12.50 4.77 15.73
N GLY A 368 13.66 4.28 16.18
CA GLY A 368 14.50 3.43 15.35
C GLY A 368 13.79 2.11 15.01
N ARG A 369 13.40 1.36 16.03
CA ARG A 369 12.74 0.07 15.89
C ARG A 369 11.69 -0.17 16.97
N VAL A 370 10.60 -0.84 16.60
CA VAL A 370 9.65 -1.46 17.53
C VAL A 370 9.59 -2.95 17.27
N ASP A 371 9.65 -3.78 18.31
CA ASP A 371 9.73 -5.24 18.14
C ASP A 371 9.09 -5.99 19.31
N SER A 372 7.77 -6.19 19.25
CA SER A 372 7.01 -7.06 20.18
C SER A 372 5.57 -7.25 19.73
N SER A 373 5.04 -8.46 19.93
CA SER A 373 3.64 -8.83 19.62
C SER A 373 2.59 -8.29 20.56
N THR A 374 3.01 -7.72 21.69
CA THR A 374 2.11 -7.19 22.72
C THR A 374 2.00 -5.67 22.67
N THR A 375 2.81 -5.02 21.85
CA THR A 375 3.01 -3.57 21.88
C THR A 375 1.88 -2.77 21.25
N ASN A 376 1.41 -1.75 21.97
CA ASN A 376 0.48 -0.74 21.43
C ASN A 376 1.24 0.56 21.14
N ILE A 377 1.01 1.15 19.96
CA ILE A 377 1.67 2.39 19.52
C ILE A 377 0.62 3.45 19.23
N SER A 378 0.80 4.63 19.81
CA SER A 378 0.02 5.83 19.51
C SER A 378 0.96 6.99 19.27
N ILE A 379 1.07 7.44 18.02
CA ILE A 379 1.86 8.62 17.65
C ILE A 379 0.92 9.67 17.08
N SER A 380 0.89 10.84 17.72
CA SER A 380 -0.03 11.90 17.31
C SER A 380 0.53 13.32 17.34
N ASP A 381 -0.02 14.18 16.49
CA ASP A 381 0.26 15.61 16.47
C ASP A 381 1.78 15.91 16.31
N VAL A 382 2.43 15.20 15.39
CA VAL A 382 3.87 15.32 15.09
C VAL A 382 4.08 16.25 13.90
N THR A 383 4.95 17.25 14.04
CA THR A 383 5.36 18.11 12.92
C THR A 383 6.87 18.29 12.88
N MET A 384 7.51 17.77 11.84
CA MET A 384 8.96 17.86 11.67
C MET A 384 9.31 18.39 10.29
N VAL A 385 10.23 19.38 10.24
CA VAL A 385 10.57 20.14 9.04
C VAL A 385 12.08 20.33 8.92
N ARG A 386 12.64 19.86 7.80
CA ARG A 386 13.99 20.14 7.32
C ARG A 386 13.93 20.11 5.79
N SER A 387 13.21 21.08 5.24
CA SER A 387 12.85 21.13 3.82
C SER A 387 14.08 21.13 2.92
N VAL A 388 13.98 20.42 1.79
CA VAL A 388 14.99 20.40 0.73
C VAL A 388 14.46 21.22 -0.44
N GLN A 389 15.23 22.20 -0.89
CA GLN A 389 14.97 22.86 -2.18
C GLN A 389 15.62 22.04 -3.31
N ALA A 390 15.21 22.28 -4.57
CA ALA A 390 15.70 21.50 -5.71
C ALA A 390 17.23 21.46 -5.87
N GLU A 391 17.96 22.41 -5.26
CA GLU A 391 19.41 22.55 -5.30
C GLU A 391 20.14 21.73 -4.21
N ASP A 392 19.44 21.28 -3.16
CA ASP A 392 20.02 20.70 -1.93
C ASP A 392 19.98 19.17 -1.87
N GLY A 393 20.00 18.48 -3.02
CA GLY A 393 19.76 17.03 -3.16
C GLY A 393 20.64 16.08 -2.33
N ASN A 394 21.65 16.59 -1.61
CA ASN A 394 22.54 15.83 -0.73
C ASN A 394 22.12 15.82 0.76
N LEU A 395 21.15 16.63 1.18
CA LEU A 395 20.75 16.69 2.59
C LEU A 395 19.97 15.41 2.98
N LYS A 396 20.44 14.70 4.01
CA LYS A 396 19.81 13.49 4.56
C LYS A 396 19.40 13.74 6.01
N ALA A 397 18.10 13.91 6.26
CA ALA A 397 17.60 14.12 7.61
C ALA A 397 17.46 12.79 8.34
N VAL A 398 16.87 11.78 7.69
CA VAL A 398 16.92 10.39 8.15
C VAL A 398 17.66 9.57 7.11
N SER A 399 18.67 8.80 7.51
CA SER A 399 19.36 7.92 6.57
C SER A 399 19.84 6.60 7.12
N VAL A 400 19.84 5.59 6.26
CA VAL A 400 20.24 4.22 6.56
C VAL A 400 21.15 3.70 5.46
N VAL A 401 22.20 2.96 5.82
CA VAL A 401 23.03 2.24 4.85
C VAL A 401 22.49 0.84 4.56
N GLY A 402 21.98 0.12 5.58
CA GLY A 402 21.40 -1.21 5.46
C GLY A 402 19.94 -1.22 5.00
N GLU A 403 18.99 -1.49 5.89
CA GLU A 403 17.66 -1.98 5.49
C GLU A 403 16.51 -0.96 5.53
N ASN A 404 16.19 -0.36 6.67
CA ASN A 404 14.87 0.23 6.93
C ASN A 404 14.97 1.69 7.38
N ALA A 405 14.58 2.61 6.49
CA ALA A 405 14.55 4.05 6.77
C ALA A 405 13.10 4.57 6.82
N GLY A 406 12.72 5.15 7.95
CA GLY A 406 11.38 5.72 8.14
C GLY A 406 11.40 7.16 8.64
N GLY A 407 10.51 8.02 8.15
CA GLY A 407 10.41 9.37 8.71
C GLY A 407 9.87 9.38 10.15
N LEU A 408 8.97 8.46 10.54
CA LEU A 408 8.62 8.23 11.95
C LEU A 408 9.41 7.04 12.51
N ILE A 409 9.19 5.85 11.94
CA ILE A 409 9.68 4.58 12.47
C ILE A 409 10.52 3.85 11.43
N GLY A 410 11.77 3.48 11.75
CA GLY A 410 12.60 2.68 10.85
C GLY A 410 11.97 1.31 10.56
N GLY A 411 11.94 0.45 11.58
CA GLY A 411 11.35 -0.88 11.53
C GLY A 411 10.24 -1.08 12.56
N LEU A 412 9.05 -1.48 12.11
CA LEU A 412 7.87 -1.69 12.93
C LEU A 412 7.45 -3.17 12.86
N PHE A 413 7.77 -3.94 13.90
CA PHE A 413 7.61 -5.40 13.88
C PHE A 413 6.60 -5.90 14.92
N ASN A 414 5.68 -6.73 14.42
CA ASN A 414 4.75 -7.59 15.15
C ASN A 414 3.78 -6.89 16.11
N PHE A 415 3.72 -5.56 16.18
CA PHE A 415 2.86 -4.80 17.10
C PHE A 415 1.40 -5.30 17.17
N LYS A 416 0.77 -5.12 18.34
CA LYS A 416 -0.64 -5.48 18.60
C LYS A 416 -1.63 -4.47 17.99
N SER A 417 -1.32 -3.18 18.08
CA SER A 417 -2.09 -2.12 17.41
C SER A 417 -1.22 -0.88 17.21
N CYS A 418 -1.42 -0.19 16.09
CA CYS A 418 -0.69 1.04 15.78
C CYS A 418 -1.63 2.13 15.27
N GLN A 419 -1.50 3.34 15.81
CA GLN A 419 -2.21 4.52 15.33
C GLN A 419 -1.24 5.67 15.05
N PHE A 420 -1.34 6.23 13.85
CA PHE A 420 -0.70 7.49 13.48
C PHE A 420 -1.77 8.55 13.19
N ARG A 421 -1.74 9.67 13.91
CA ARG A 421 -2.75 10.74 13.77
C ARG A 421 -2.11 12.12 13.65
N ASN A 422 -2.56 12.93 12.70
CA ASN A 422 -2.09 14.32 12.53
C ASN A 422 -0.56 14.43 12.41
N VAL A 423 0.04 13.61 11.56
CA VAL A 423 1.48 13.60 11.32
C VAL A 423 1.81 14.45 10.09
N SER A 424 2.80 15.33 10.19
CA SER A 424 3.27 16.18 9.09
C SER A 424 4.79 16.18 8.99
N LEU A 425 5.33 15.57 7.92
CA LEU A 425 6.77 15.36 7.75
C LEU A 425 7.27 16.00 6.46
N ASN A 426 8.15 16.99 6.61
CA ASN A 426 8.77 17.73 5.51
C ASN A 426 10.30 17.70 5.65
N PHE A 427 10.88 16.51 5.55
CA PHE A 427 12.32 16.29 5.54
C PHE A 427 12.64 15.00 4.78
N PRO A 428 13.85 14.89 4.22
CA PRO A 428 14.16 13.77 3.34
C PRO A 428 14.57 12.51 4.10
N VAL A 429 14.12 11.37 3.60
CA VAL A 429 14.41 10.02 4.11
C VAL A 429 15.17 9.24 3.04
N TYR A 430 16.37 8.77 3.38
CA TYR A 430 17.31 8.18 2.42
C TYR A 430 17.85 6.80 2.81
N GLY A 431 18.12 6.00 1.78
CA GLY A 431 18.77 4.69 1.89
C GLY A 431 17.82 3.62 2.44
N GLY A 432 18.36 2.44 2.67
CA GLY A 432 17.55 1.27 3.00
C GLY A 432 17.04 0.50 1.78
N ASP A 433 16.86 -0.81 1.95
CA ASP A 433 16.02 -1.64 1.10
C ASP A 433 14.53 -1.29 1.23
N SER A 434 14.06 -0.84 2.40
CA SER A 434 12.70 -0.36 2.63
C SER A 434 12.72 1.07 3.16
N THR A 435 12.13 2.00 2.40
CA THR A 435 12.16 3.45 2.70
C THR A 435 10.77 4.04 2.65
N GLY A 436 10.32 4.70 3.72
CA GLY A 436 9.00 5.32 3.79
C GLY A 436 8.96 6.62 4.59
N GLY A 437 8.05 7.53 4.23
CA GLY A 437 7.85 8.77 4.99
C GLY A 437 7.34 8.53 6.41
N LEU A 438 6.47 7.55 6.63
CA LEU A 438 6.01 7.13 7.97
C LEU A 438 6.87 5.99 8.49
N ALA A 439 6.91 4.86 7.77
CA ALA A 439 7.67 3.70 8.17
C ALA A 439 8.47 3.07 7.03
N GLY A 440 9.71 2.65 7.31
CA GLY A 440 10.52 1.91 6.37
C GLY A 440 9.95 0.52 6.13
N TYR A 441 9.96 -0.31 7.18
CA TYR A 441 9.42 -1.66 7.14
C TYR A 441 8.34 -1.87 8.20
N THR A 442 7.22 -2.50 7.82
CA THR A 442 6.11 -2.82 8.71
C THR A 442 5.76 -4.31 8.59
N SER A 443 5.86 -5.06 9.68
CA SER A 443 5.29 -6.41 9.84
C SER A 443 4.20 -6.35 10.90
N MET A 444 2.95 -6.60 10.51
CA MET A 444 1.79 -6.37 11.36
C MET A 444 1.50 -7.62 12.22
N GLY A 445 1.33 -7.43 13.54
CA GLY A 445 0.70 -8.43 14.42
C GLY A 445 -0.73 -8.05 14.82
N GLY A 446 -1.22 -6.93 14.29
CA GLY A 446 -2.56 -6.38 14.51
C GLY A 446 -2.81 -5.19 13.59
N ASP A 447 -4.04 -4.67 13.62
CA ASP A 447 -4.48 -3.63 12.69
C ASP A 447 -3.78 -2.28 12.94
N MET A 448 -3.66 -1.49 11.87
CA MET A 448 -3.10 -0.14 11.89
C MET A 448 -4.12 0.89 11.42
N SER A 449 -4.18 2.05 12.08
CA SER A 449 -4.94 3.22 11.62
C SER A 449 -4.01 4.38 11.29
N ILE A 450 -4.30 5.06 10.17
CA ILE A 450 -3.63 6.32 9.79
C ILE A 450 -4.67 7.41 9.54
N GLU A 451 -4.47 8.57 10.16
CA GLU A 451 -5.37 9.72 10.08
C GLU A 451 -4.57 11.00 9.84
N ASN A 452 -4.90 11.73 8.77
CA ASN A 452 -4.29 13.03 8.44
C ASN A 452 -2.74 13.00 8.41
N CYS A 453 -2.16 11.89 7.95
CA CYS A 453 -0.72 11.71 7.80
C CYS A 453 -0.22 12.27 6.47
N ARG A 454 0.73 13.21 6.52
CA ARG A 454 1.16 13.99 5.36
C ARG A 454 2.67 13.96 5.21
N PHE A 455 3.14 13.57 4.02
CA PHE A 455 4.55 13.58 3.65
C PHE A 455 4.80 14.54 2.49
N PHE A 456 5.79 15.42 2.65
CA PHE A 456 6.07 16.56 1.76
C PHE A 456 7.53 16.63 1.35
N SER A 457 8.23 15.50 1.23
CA SER A 457 9.67 15.51 0.96
C SER A 457 10.13 14.39 0.05
N VAL A 458 11.44 14.14 0.06
CA VAL A 458 12.08 13.08 -0.72
C VAL A 458 12.11 11.78 0.08
N ALA A 459 11.64 10.70 -0.52
CA ALA A 459 11.90 9.34 -0.06
C ALA A 459 12.73 8.63 -1.13
N SER A 460 13.96 8.24 -0.81
CA SER A 460 14.84 7.59 -1.78
C SER A 460 15.60 6.41 -1.19
N GLY A 461 15.41 5.24 -1.76
CA GLY A 461 16.00 3.99 -1.26
C GLY A 461 16.37 3.01 -2.36
N ASN A 462 16.40 1.72 -2.04
CA ASN A 462 16.78 0.64 -2.94
C ASN A 462 15.58 -0.20 -3.40
N ASN A 463 15.06 -1.14 -2.61
CA ASN A 463 14.17 -2.19 -3.11
C ASN A 463 12.65 -1.93 -3.00
N SER A 464 12.22 -1.18 -2.00
CA SER A 464 10.82 -0.88 -1.72
C SER A 464 10.72 0.52 -1.16
N VAL A 465 10.36 1.47 -2.02
CA VAL A 465 10.34 2.88 -1.64
C VAL A 465 8.95 3.43 -1.79
N GLY A 466 8.41 4.00 -0.71
CA GLY A 466 7.16 4.72 -0.79
C GLY A 466 7.11 6.06 -0.07
N GLY A 467 6.14 6.88 -0.46
CA GLY A 467 5.96 8.18 0.17
C GLY A 467 5.47 8.08 1.61
N LEU A 468 4.67 7.07 1.96
CA LEU A 468 4.31 6.79 3.35
C LEU A 468 4.98 5.51 3.88
N PHE A 469 4.96 4.43 3.12
CA PHE A 469 5.50 3.14 3.57
C PHE A 469 6.52 2.59 2.58
N GLY A 470 7.65 2.06 3.07
CA GLY A 470 8.54 1.28 2.21
C GLY A 470 7.92 -0.08 1.89
N THR A 471 7.93 -0.97 2.88
CA THR A 471 7.33 -2.31 2.81
C THR A 471 6.29 -2.50 3.90
N VAL A 472 5.14 -3.09 3.55
CA VAL A 472 4.09 -3.54 4.47
C VAL A 472 3.85 -5.03 4.27
N ARG A 473 4.02 -5.82 5.33
CA ARG A 473 3.56 -7.21 5.45
C ARG A 473 2.42 -7.27 6.45
N GLY A 474 1.21 -7.46 5.95
CA GLY A 474 0.00 -7.41 6.76
C GLY A 474 -0.30 -8.66 7.55
N HIS A 475 0.12 -9.84 7.10
CA HIS A 475 -0.27 -11.13 7.71
C HIS A 475 -1.79 -11.20 7.94
N SER A 476 -2.57 -10.80 6.93
CA SER A 476 -4.03 -10.69 6.92
C SER A 476 -4.64 -9.56 7.78
N HIS A 477 -3.82 -8.70 8.39
CA HIS A 477 -4.28 -7.48 9.07
C HIS A 477 -4.53 -6.31 8.11
N SER A 478 -5.30 -5.33 8.59
CA SER A 478 -5.78 -4.21 7.79
C SER A 478 -5.10 -2.89 8.14
N ILE A 479 -4.85 -2.07 7.14
CA ILE A 479 -4.58 -0.63 7.30
C ILE A 479 -5.88 0.11 7.02
N VAL A 480 -6.35 0.86 8.02
CA VAL A 480 -7.55 1.71 7.94
C VAL A 480 -7.13 3.16 7.82
N VAL A 481 -7.57 3.83 6.76
CA VAL A 481 -7.40 5.27 6.57
C VAL A 481 -8.60 6.00 7.16
N GLU A 482 -8.38 6.77 8.21
CA GLU A 482 -9.41 7.50 8.93
C GLU A 482 -9.39 9.01 8.60
N GLY A 483 -10.35 9.76 9.13
CA GLY A 483 -10.45 11.21 8.95
C GLY A 483 -11.28 11.61 7.73
N SER A 484 -10.80 12.60 6.97
CA SER A 484 -11.44 13.07 5.74
C SER A 484 -10.77 12.47 4.50
N ASP A 485 -11.52 12.37 3.40
CA ASP A 485 -10.91 12.07 2.09
C ASP A 485 -9.80 13.07 1.79
N ASP A 486 -8.70 12.55 1.24
CA ASP A 486 -7.53 13.32 0.82
C ASP A 486 -6.76 14.00 1.99
N GLY A 487 -7.16 13.75 3.25
CA GLY A 487 -6.49 14.26 4.45
C GLY A 487 -5.12 13.61 4.68
N THR A 488 -5.03 12.30 4.43
CA THR A 488 -3.76 11.57 4.33
C THR A 488 -3.22 11.73 2.92
N SER A 489 -1.97 12.21 2.78
CA SER A 489 -1.45 12.60 1.47
C SER A 489 0.07 12.56 1.32
N VAL A 490 0.51 12.34 0.09
CA VAL A 490 1.90 12.59 -0.34
C VAL A 490 1.85 13.64 -1.44
N LYS A 491 2.23 14.88 -1.12
CA LYS A 491 2.00 16.00 -2.05
C LYS A 491 3.08 17.05 -1.98
N GLN A 492 3.36 17.64 -3.14
CA GLN A 492 4.15 18.84 -3.23
C GLN A 492 3.45 20.05 -2.59
N ASP A 493 4.21 20.84 -1.82
CA ASP A 493 3.83 22.16 -1.31
C ASP A 493 4.76 23.23 -1.94
N ALA A 494 4.36 24.51 -1.90
CA ALA A 494 4.98 25.60 -2.67
C ALA A 494 6.51 25.73 -2.50
N ASN A 495 7.04 25.27 -1.37
CA ASN A 495 8.46 25.35 -1.01
C ASN A 495 9.10 23.98 -0.73
N SER A 496 8.54 22.88 -1.24
CA SER A 496 9.05 21.53 -0.98
C SER A 496 9.37 20.77 -2.28
N LEU A 497 10.55 20.12 -2.33
CA LEU A 497 10.82 19.08 -3.30
C LEU A 497 10.20 17.76 -2.82
N VAL A 498 9.27 17.22 -3.60
CA VAL A 498 8.71 15.87 -3.37
C VAL A 498 9.14 14.95 -4.50
N LYS A 499 9.80 13.86 -4.14
CA LYS A 499 10.29 12.86 -5.09
C LYS A 499 10.36 11.51 -4.40
N ILE A 500 9.80 10.49 -5.03
CA ILE A 500 9.90 9.10 -4.57
C ILE A 500 10.74 8.33 -5.57
N SER A 501 11.91 7.83 -5.15
CA SER A 501 12.82 7.13 -6.05
C SER A 501 13.46 5.90 -5.45
N GLY A 502 13.52 4.82 -6.22
CA GLY A 502 14.15 3.57 -5.81
C GLY A 502 14.68 2.79 -7.00
N LYS A 503 15.30 1.65 -6.72
CA LYS A 503 15.69 0.66 -7.72
C LYS A 503 14.51 -0.22 -8.10
N LEU A 504 13.90 -0.86 -7.11
CA LEU A 504 12.75 -1.75 -7.27
C LEU A 504 11.53 -1.16 -6.53
N ASN A 505 10.32 -1.58 -6.94
CA ASN A 505 9.04 -1.35 -6.26
C ASN A 505 8.89 0.05 -5.66
N VAL A 506 8.55 1.02 -6.51
CA VAL A 506 8.45 2.42 -6.09
C VAL A 506 7.01 2.91 -6.21
N GLY A 507 6.45 3.49 -5.15
CA GLY A 507 5.09 4.02 -5.17
C GLY A 507 4.80 5.19 -4.22
N GLY A 508 3.86 6.07 -4.58
CA GLY A 508 3.57 7.26 -3.77
C GLY A 508 3.00 6.95 -2.38
N PHE A 509 2.18 5.90 -2.24
CA PHE A 509 1.71 5.41 -0.95
C PHE A 509 2.71 4.42 -0.36
N ALA A 510 2.97 3.33 -1.09
CA ALA A 510 3.83 2.24 -0.64
C ALA A 510 4.76 1.72 -1.75
N GLY A 511 5.97 1.33 -1.39
CA GLY A 511 6.83 0.57 -2.30
C GLY A 511 6.27 -0.83 -2.53
N HIS A 512 6.05 -1.57 -1.44
CA HIS A 512 5.53 -2.93 -1.47
C HIS A 512 4.44 -3.18 -0.43
N ILE A 513 3.39 -3.87 -0.86
CA ILE A 513 2.25 -4.30 -0.04
C ILE A 513 2.09 -5.81 -0.18
N ASP A 514 2.11 -6.54 0.94
CA ASP A 514 1.94 -7.99 1.01
C ASP A 514 0.88 -8.38 2.06
N ASP A 515 -0.06 -9.26 1.67
CA ASP A 515 -1.08 -9.87 2.54
C ASP A 515 -1.76 -8.89 3.51
N THR A 516 -2.26 -7.77 2.98
CA THR A 516 -2.97 -6.75 3.76
C THR A 516 -4.19 -6.22 3.02
N LYS A 517 -5.16 -5.70 3.79
CA LYS A 517 -6.34 -5.01 3.27
C LYS A 517 -6.22 -3.52 3.55
N LEU A 518 -6.37 -2.71 2.51
CA LEU A 518 -6.47 -1.26 2.63
C LEU A 518 -7.93 -0.84 2.57
N THR A 519 -8.39 -0.07 3.56
CA THR A 519 -9.79 0.38 3.66
C THR A 519 -9.88 1.81 4.19
N GLY A 520 -11.08 2.41 4.12
CA GLY A 520 -11.35 3.72 4.72
C GLY A 520 -11.43 4.85 3.71
N LYS A 521 -10.84 6.01 4.07
CA LYS A 521 -10.88 7.26 3.30
C LYS A 521 -9.86 7.30 2.17
N ARG A 522 -10.11 8.17 1.19
CA ARG A 522 -9.20 8.34 0.05
C ARG A 522 -7.88 8.98 0.47
N ILE A 523 -6.81 8.55 -0.20
CA ILE A 523 -5.44 9.05 -0.05
C ILE A 523 -5.11 9.90 -1.27
N TYR A 524 -4.59 11.10 -1.04
CA TYR A 524 -4.16 11.98 -2.14
C TYR A 524 -2.68 11.84 -2.46
N ILE A 525 -2.34 11.65 -3.74
CA ILE A 525 -0.95 11.52 -4.19
C ILE A 525 -0.66 12.50 -5.33
N ASN A 526 0.33 13.36 -5.11
CA ASN A 526 0.89 14.28 -6.09
C ASN A 526 2.42 14.30 -5.95
N ALA A 527 3.05 13.23 -6.41
CA ALA A 527 4.50 13.07 -6.38
C ALA A 527 5.00 12.38 -7.66
N PRO A 528 6.16 12.78 -8.20
CA PRO A 528 6.86 11.99 -9.19
C PRO A 528 7.44 10.72 -8.55
N VAL A 529 7.25 9.59 -9.23
CA VAL A 529 7.70 8.25 -8.81
C VAL A 529 8.64 7.70 -9.87
N SER A 530 9.85 7.30 -9.47
CA SER A 530 10.85 6.76 -10.41
C SER A 530 11.52 5.49 -9.89
N ALA A 531 11.42 4.42 -10.67
CA ALA A 531 12.22 3.21 -10.49
C ALA A 531 13.40 3.21 -11.49
N THR A 532 14.58 2.78 -11.06
CA THR A 532 15.73 2.62 -11.98
C THR A 532 15.85 1.22 -12.56
N ASP A 533 15.11 0.24 -12.05
CA ASP A 533 15.14 -1.16 -12.49
C ASP A 533 13.73 -1.70 -12.79
N THR A 534 12.85 -1.89 -11.79
CA THR A 534 11.51 -2.43 -12.05
C THR A 534 10.44 -1.92 -11.10
N ASN A 535 9.20 -1.97 -11.57
CA ASN A 535 7.96 -1.71 -10.85
C ASN A 535 7.86 -0.26 -10.33
N ALA A 536 7.18 0.58 -11.10
CA ALA A 536 6.77 1.92 -10.65
C ALA A 536 5.27 2.13 -10.85
N GLY A 537 4.60 2.60 -9.80
CA GLY A 537 3.20 3.03 -9.86
C GLY A 537 3.00 4.28 -9.03
N CYS A 538 2.18 5.25 -9.46
CA CYS A 538 2.02 6.47 -8.67
C CYS A 538 1.45 6.20 -7.27
N ALA A 539 0.67 5.13 -7.07
CA ALA A 539 0.23 4.70 -5.74
C ALA A 539 1.14 3.63 -5.15
N ILE A 540 1.32 2.51 -5.83
CA ILE A 540 2.01 1.34 -5.26
C ILE A 540 3.03 0.77 -6.25
N GLY A 541 4.23 0.44 -5.77
CA GLY A 541 5.23 -0.25 -6.59
C GLY A 541 4.83 -1.68 -6.91
N ASN A 542 4.63 -2.51 -5.89
CA ASN A 542 4.27 -3.92 -6.04
C ASN A 542 3.24 -4.40 -4.98
N VAL A 543 2.27 -5.20 -5.42
CA VAL A 543 1.23 -5.80 -4.56
C VAL A 543 1.31 -7.32 -4.62
N THR A 544 1.38 -7.99 -3.48
CA THR A 544 1.38 -9.46 -3.36
C THR A 544 0.30 -9.95 -2.39
N ASN A 545 -0.35 -11.06 -2.73
CA ASN A 545 -1.32 -11.74 -1.85
C ASN A 545 -2.42 -10.83 -1.26
N ALA A 546 -2.77 -9.72 -1.92
CA ALA A 546 -3.61 -8.68 -1.35
C ALA A 546 -4.79 -8.32 -2.25
N THR A 547 -5.80 -7.69 -1.65
CA THR A 547 -6.92 -7.09 -2.39
C THR A 547 -6.86 -5.58 -2.20
N VAL A 548 -6.70 -4.85 -3.30
CA VAL A 548 -6.58 -3.39 -3.29
C VAL A 548 -7.69 -2.78 -4.12
N ASN A 549 -8.53 -1.97 -3.47
CA ASN A 549 -9.47 -1.10 -4.16
C ASN A 549 -8.76 0.20 -4.56
N LEU A 550 -8.55 0.39 -5.86
CA LEU A 550 -7.86 1.54 -6.40
C LEU A 550 -8.66 2.85 -6.25
N SER A 551 -9.97 2.79 -5.95
CA SER A 551 -10.76 4.00 -5.64
C SER A 551 -10.34 4.68 -4.33
N LEU A 552 -9.51 4.03 -3.51
CA LEU A 552 -8.90 4.63 -2.32
C LEU A 552 -7.79 5.63 -2.68
N PHE A 553 -7.34 5.70 -3.93
CA PHE A 553 -6.27 6.61 -4.34
C PHE A 553 -6.81 7.70 -5.26
N ASN A 554 -6.64 8.94 -4.83
CA ASN A 554 -6.83 10.14 -5.64
C ASN A 554 -5.46 10.62 -6.12
N ILE A 555 -5.09 10.24 -7.35
CA ILE A 555 -3.78 10.56 -7.90
C ILE A 555 -3.90 11.77 -8.83
N SER A 556 -3.11 12.81 -8.56
CA SER A 556 -2.98 13.99 -9.40
C SER A 556 -2.64 13.61 -10.85
N LYS A 557 -3.28 14.27 -11.82
CA LYS A 557 -2.94 14.11 -13.25
C LYS A 557 -1.49 14.50 -13.58
N TYR A 558 -0.82 15.24 -12.69
CA TYR A 558 0.58 15.64 -12.82
C TYR A 558 1.55 14.62 -12.20
N ALA A 559 1.06 13.68 -11.40
CA ALA A 559 1.87 12.57 -10.92
C ALA A 559 2.23 11.68 -12.11
N LYS A 560 3.47 11.18 -12.10
CA LYS A 560 4.03 10.33 -13.16
C LYS A 560 4.83 9.22 -12.53
N ALA A 561 4.66 8.01 -13.07
CA ALA A 561 5.51 6.86 -12.78
C ALA A 561 6.46 6.63 -13.96
N THR A 562 7.76 6.54 -13.69
CA THR A 562 8.80 6.34 -14.71
C THR A 562 9.75 5.22 -14.32
N GLY A 563 10.25 4.49 -15.31
CA GLY A 563 11.26 3.46 -15.15
C GLY A 563 11.42 2.64 -16.43
N PRO A 564 12.34 1.66 -16.46
CA PRO A 564 12.61 0.91 -17.68
C PRO A 564 11.67 -0.29 -17.87
N GLN A 565 11.01 -0.77 -16.81
CA GLN A 565 10.09 -1.91 -16.90
C GLN A 565 8.98 -1.87 -15.83
N ASN A 566 7.81 -2.43 -16.17
CA ASN A 566 6.64 -2.61 -15.29
C ASN A 566 6.13 -1.27 -14.74
N ILE A 567 5.66 -0.42 -15.63
CA ILE A 567 5.20 0.93 -15.31
C ILE A 567 3.67 0.97 -15.40
N GLY A 568 3.02 1.20 -14.27
CA GLY A 568 1.59 1.46 -14.21
C GLY A 568 1.31 2.89 -13.80
N GLY A 569 0.22 3.47 -14.32
CA GLY A 569 -0.23 4.77 -13.82
C GLY A 569 -0.52 4.77 -12.32
N MET A 570 -1.01 3.66 -11.77
CA MET A 570 -1.28 3.51 -10.33
C MET A 570 -0.41 2.45 -9.66
N VAL A 571 -0.22 1.29 -10.31
CA VAL A 571 0.45 0.12 -9.73
C VAL A 571 1.53 -0.41 -10.67
N GLY A 572 2.77 -0.56 -10.21
CA GLY A 572 3.84 -1.12 -11.06
C GLY A 572 3.61 -2.59 -11.39
N SER A 573 3.49 -3.43 -10.36
CA SER A 573 3.32 -4.88 -10.47
C SER A 573 2.30 -5.43 -9.47
N THR A 574 1.70 -6.57 -9.82
CA THR A 574 0.74 -7.30 -8.98
C THR A 574 0.95 -8.81 -9.13
N ASP A 575 1.03 -9.54 -8.03
CA ASP A 575 1.21 -10.99 -8.00
C ASP A 575 0.23 -11.64 -7.00
N ASN A 576 -0.47 -12.70 -7.42
CA ASN A 576 -1.43 -13.43 -6.58
C ASN A 576 -2.48 -12.53 -5.89
N SER A 577 -2.87 -11.43 -6.54
CA SER A 577 -3.63 -10.33 -5.92
C SER A 577 -4.89 -9.99 -6.70
N THR A 578 -5.74 -9.15 -6.11
CA THR A 578 -6.92 -8.57 -6.76
C THR A 578 -6.82 -7.05 -6.77
N LEU A 579 -6.89 -6.46 -7.95
CA LEU A 579 -7.05 -5.03 -8.15
C LEU A 579 -8.48 -4.75 -8.62
N THR A 580 -9.17 -3.86 -7.92
CA THR A 580 -10.55 -3.51 -8.24
C THR A 580 -10.79 -2.00 -8.18
N GLY A 581 -11.78 -1.52 -8.92
CA GLY A 581 -12.25 -0.13 -8.84
C GLY A 581 -13.75 -0.07 -8.57
N SER A 582 -14.32 1.11 -8.73
CA SER A 582 -15.74 1.38 -8.47
C SER A 582 -16.64 1.26 -9.71
N LEU A 583 -16.08 0.91 -10.88
CA LEU A 583 -16.87 0.81 -12.11
C LEU A 583 -17.86 -0.37 -12.02
N ASN A 584 -19.04 -0.21 -12.60
CA ASN A 584 -19.96 -1.31 -12.82
C ASN A 584 -20.56 -1.20 -14.22
N ILE A 585 -20.10 -2.08 -15.12
CA ILE A 585 -20.52 -2.11 -16.53
C ILE A 585 -21.55 -3.21 -16.81
N GLY A 586 -21.87 -4.07 -15.84
CA GLY A 586 -22.74 -5.22 -16.06
C GLY A 586 -22.31 -6.11 -17.25
N THR A 587 -23.29 -6.73 -17.91
CA THR A 587 -23.06 -7.56 -19.10
C THR A 587 -23.33 -6.75 -20.37
N LEU A 588 -22.32 -6.51 -21.21
CA LEU A 588 -22.44 -5.62 -22.38
C LEU A 588 -23.42 -6.11 -23.46
N SER A 589 -23.56 -7.42 -23.62
CA SER A 589 -24.55 -7.99 -24.55
C SER A 589 -26.00 -7.65 -24.16
N ASN A 590 -26.27 -7.27 -22.91
CA ASN A 590 -27.63 -6.89 -22.47
C ASN A 590 -28.00 -5.43 -22.76
N TYR A 591 -27.05 -4.57 -23.14
CA TYR A 591 -27.32 -3.16 -23.43
C TYR A 591 -28.09 -2.98 -24.74
N THR A 592 -28.93 -1.95 -24.88
CA THR A 592 -29.58 -1.63 -26.17
C THR A 592 -28.62 -0.99 -27.18
N SER A 593 -27.56 -0.35 -26.68
CA SER A 593 -26.60 0.47 -27.40
C SER A 593 -25.26 0.48 -26.65
N ILE A 594 -24.16 0.77 -27.34
CA ILE A 594 -22.85 0.89 -26.68
C ILE A 594 -22.84 2.20 -25.87
N PRO A 595 -22.58 2.16 -24.55
CA PRO A 595 -22.57 3.36 -23.72
C PRO A 595 -21.63 4.45 -24.23
N LYS A 596 -21.85 5.72 -23.84
CA LYS A 596 -20.88 6.80 -24.13
C LYS A 596 -19.66 6.69 -23.23
N ALA A 597 -18.47 7.00 -23.76
CA ALA A 597 -17.24 7.07 -22.96
C ALA A 597 -17.40 7.96 -21.70
N SER A 598 -18.13 9.08 -21.83
CA SER A 598 -18.35 10.04 -20.75
C SER A 598 -19.21 9.53 -19.57
N THR A 599 -19.87 8.38 -19.69
CA THR A 599 -20.63 7.79 -18.58
C THR A 599 -19.74 7.10 -17.55
N PHE A 600 -18.47 6.84 -17.89
CA PHE A 600 -17.54 6.12 -17.04
C PHE A 600 -16.63 7.09 -16.29
N THR A 601 -16.73 7.08 -14.96
CA THR A 601 -15.79 7.81 -14.11
C THR A 601 -14.43 7.11 -14.12
N PRO A 602 -13.34 7.78 -14.51
CA PRO A 602 -12.02 7.17 -14.53
C PRO A 602 -11.53 6.81 -13.12
N THR A 603 -10.93 5.63 -12.99
CA THR A 603 -10.08 5.27 -11.86
C THR A 603 -8.78 6.10 -11.90
N PHE A 604 -8.24 6.34 -13.11
CA PHE A 604 -7.06 7.18 -13.30
C PHE A 604 -7.04 7.87 -14.66
N SER A 605 -6.57 9.12 -14.69
CA SER A 605 -6.52 9.96 -15.91
C SER A 605 -5.15 10.64 -16.10
N GLY A 606 -4.12 10.20 -15.41
CA GLY A 606 -2.77 10.76 -15.52
C GLY A 606 -1.96 10.14 -16.66
N PHE A 607 -0.64 10.24 -16.56
CA PHE A 607 0.28 9.73 -17.57
C PHE A 607 1.00 8.47 -17.06
N ALA A 608 1.07 7.44 -17.91
CA ALA A 608 1.86 6.23 -17.66
C ALA A 608 2.88 6.03 -18.78
N GLY A 609 4.17 5.92 -18.43
CA GLY A 609 5.25 5.74 -19.40
C GLY A 609 6.43 6.68 -19.20
N THR A 610 7.30 6.75 -20.20
CA THR A 610 8.40 7.72 -20.29
C THR A 610 8.77 7.96 -21.75
N SER A 611 9.64 8.94 -22.02
CA SER A 611 10.17 9.21 -23.36
C SER A 611 11.24 8.21 -23.82
N GLY A 612 11.73 7.36 -22.92
CA GLY A 612 12.74 6.32 -23.18
C GLY A 612 12.16 4.93 -23.46
N ILE A 613 13.05 3.94 -23.63
CA ILE A 613 12.67 2.55 -23.87
C ILE A 613 12.10 1.93 -22.58
N THR A 614 10.79 1.72 -22.54
CA THR A 614 10.10 1.10 -21.40
C THR A 614 9.28 -0.11 -21.82
N LYS A 615 9.41 -1.21 -21.05
CA LYS A 615 8.66 -2.45 -21.22
C LYS A 615 7.51 -2.57 -20.22
N ASN A 616 6.43 -3.23 -20.62
CA ASN A 616 5.26 -3.53 -19.78
C ASN A 616 4.65 -2.25 -19.19
N VAL A 617 4.04 -1.46 -20.06
CA VAL A 617 3.42 -0.17 -19.68
C VAL A 617 1.91 -0.30 -19.72
N GLY A 618 1.26 -0.10 -18.58
CA GLY A 618 -0.19 -0.02 -18.47
C GLY A 618 -0.65 1.34 -17.99
N GLY A 619 -1.76 1.84 -18.53
CA GLY A 619 -2.37 3.06 -18.01
C GLY A 619 -2.72 2.98 -16.52
N ILE A 620 -2.98 1.78 -15.99
CA ILE A 620 -3.18 1.55 -14.55
C ILE A 620 -2.12 0.62 -13.96
N VAL A 621 -1.84 -0.52 -14.61
CA VAL A 621 -0.96 -1.57 -14.08
C VAL A 621 0.10 -2.00 -15.09
N GLY A 622 1.38 -1.96 -14.73
CA GLY A 622 2.45 -2.36 -15.65
C GLY A 622 2.48 -3.87 -15.94
N TYR A 623 2.54 -4.66 -14.88
CA TYR A 623 2.63 -6.13 -14.93
C TYR A 623 1.66 -6.79 -13.95
N ILE A 624 0.99 -7.85 -14.38
CA ILE A 624 0.21 -8.72 -13.47
C ILE A 624 0.66 -10.17 -13.62
N LYS A 625 0.69 -10.89 -12.51
CA LYS A 625 0.93 -12.33 -12.44
C LYS A 625 -0.11 -12.99 -11.57
N ASN A 626 -0.72 -14.06 -12.06
CA ASN A 626 -1.68 -14.85 -11.30
C ASN A 626 -2.77 -14.04 -10.56
N SER A 627 -3.28 -12.98 -11.21
CA SER A 627 -4.04 -11.91 -10.53
C SER A 627 -5.33 -11.54 -11.25
N PHE A 628 -6.24 -10.92 -10.49
CA PHE A 628 -7.56 -10.49 -10.92
C PHE A 628 -7.61 -8.97 -11.08
N VAL A 629 -8.02 -8.48 -12.24
CA VAL A 629 -8.19 -7.04 -12.51
C VAL A 629 -9.63 -6.79 -12.89
N THR A 630 -10.33 -5.94 -12.13
CA THR A 630 -11.77 -5.72 -12.31
C THR A 630 -12.19 -4.27 -12.20
N ASN A 631 -13.22 -3.90 -12.95
CA ASN A 631 -13.99 -2.68 -12.68
C ASN A 631 -13.12 -1.41 -12.71
N LEU A 632 -12.23 -1.32 -13.68
CA LEU A 632 -11.30 -0.19 -13.84
C LEU A 632 -11.64 0.64 -15.08
N CYS A 633 -11.46 1.95 -14.97
CA CYS A 633 -11.56 2.87 -16.10
C CYS A 633 -10.30 3.72 -16.20
N PHE A 634 -9.62 3.73 -17.33
CA PHE A 634 -8.50 4.62 -17.59
C PHE A 634 -8.87 5.70 -18.60
N ALA A 635 -8.48 6.94 -18.38
CA ALA A 635 -8.75 8.06 -19.30
C ALA A 635 -7.52 8.97 -19.53
N GLY A 636 -6.33 8.44 -19.24
CA GLY A 636 -5.07 9.15 -19.37
C GLY A 636 -4.34 8.82 -20.68
N THR A 637 -3.06 9.19 -20.75
CA THR A 637 -2.18 8.86 -21.90
C THR A 637 -1.20 7.77 -21.53
N VAL A 638 -0.98 6.82 -22.46
CA VAL A 638 0.04 5.76 -22.32
C VAL A 638 1.08 5.91 -23.43
N GLU A 639 2.35 5.95 -23.04
CA GLU A 639 3.49 5.87 -23.96
C GLU A 639 4.44 4.74 -23.53
N GLY A 640 4.65 3.77 -24.40
CA GLY A 640 5.56 2.65 -24.13
C GLY A 640 6.31 2.18 -25.36
N CYS A 641 7.12 1.14 -25.19
CA CYS A 641 7.97 0.61 -26.26
C CYS A 641 7.83 -0.90 -26.48
N ASN A 642 7.23 -1.64 -25.55
CA ASN A 642 7.02 -3.10 -25.64
C ASN A 642 5.95 -3.49 -24.62
N ASN A 643 4.93 -4.26 -25.02
CA ASN A 643 3.78 -4.64 -24.19
C ASN A 643 3.08 -3.41 -23.58
N VAL A 644 2.33 -2.69 -24.42
CA VAL A 644 1.68 -1.43 -24.05
C VAL A 644 0.16 -1.60 -24.03
N GLY A 645 -0.47 -1.34 -22.89
CA GLY A 645 -1.92 -1.44 -22.74
C GLY A 645 -2.56 -0.22 -22.08
N GLY A 646 -3.80 0.08 -22.44
CA GLY A 646 -4.55 1.16 -21.78
C GLY A 646 -4.82 0.88 -20.29
N ILE A 647 -4.92 -0.39 -19.89
CA ILE A 647 -5.08 -0.78 -18.48
C ILE A 647 -3.85 -1.56 -18.01
N ILE A 648 -3.48 -2.63 -18.72
CA ILE A 648 -2.45 -3.60 -18.35
C ILE A 648 -1.37 -3.66 -19.44
N GLY A 649 -0.09 -3.50 -19.09
CA GLY A 649 1.01 -3.72 -20.03
C GLY A 649 1.18 -5.19 -20.41
N LEU A 650 1.59 -6.02 -19.44
CA LEU A 650 1.73 -7.46 -19.58
C LEU A 650 0.92 -8.20 -18.51
N ALA A 651 0.12 -9.16 -18.95
CA ALA A 651 -0.60 -10.09 -18.08
C ALA A 651 -0.03 -11.51 -18.21
N ASP A 652 0.51 -12.03 -17.11
CA ASP A 652 1.17 -13.33 -17.00
C ASP A 652 0.39 -14.23 -16.02
N ASN A 653 -0.84 -14.54 -16.42
CA ASN A 653 -1.79 -15.31 -15.60
C ASN A 653 -1.65 -16.79 -15.91
N ILE A 654 -0.55 -17.35 -15.43
CA ILE A 654 -0.16 -18.73 -15.64
C ILE A 654 -1.16 -19.64 -14.95
N ASP A 655 -1.37 -19.52 -13.63
CA ASP A 655 -2.18 -20.47 -12.85
C ASP A 655 -3.62 -20.00 -12.62
N LYS A 656 -3.82 -18.68 -12.53
CA LYS A 656 -5.11 -18.05 -12.22
C LYS A 656 -5.21 -16.59 -12.67
N GLY A 657 -6.43 -16.09 -12.79
CA GLY A 657 -6.70 -14.66 -13.01
C GLY A 657 -7.83 -14.38 -13.99
N TYR A 658 -8.21 -13.13 -14.12
CA TYR A 658 -9.09 -12.63 -15.18
C TYR A 658 -9.01 -11.11 -15.29
N VAL A 659 -9.47 -10.57 -16.43
CA VAL A 659 -9.65 -9.13 -16.63
C VAL A 659 -11.10 -8.90 -16.99
N ARG A 660 -11.85 -8.18 -16.14
CA ARG A 660 -13.30 -8.07 -16.29
C ARG A 660 -13.82 -6.66 -16.03
N GLY A 661 -14.76 -6.22 -16.85
CA GLY A 661 -15.46 -4.98 -16.61
C GLY A 661 -14.55 -3.75 -16.67
N CYS A 662 -13.59 -3.74 -17.59
CA CYS A 662 -12.62 -2.66 -17.72
C CYS A 662 -12.88 -1.81 -18.98
N VAL A 663 -12.66 -0.51 -18.85
CA VAL A 663 -12.87 0.48 -19.92
C VAL A 663 -11.62 1.31 -20.13
N ASN A 664 -11.19 1.44 -21.38
CA ASN A 664 -10.18 2.42 -21.78
C ASN A 664 -10.82 3.59 -22.54
N ASN A 665 -10.75 4.77 -21.93
CA ASN A 665 -11.16 6.07 -22.44
C ASN A 665 -9.96 6.98 -22.75
N SER A 666 -8.76 6.43 -22.92
CA SER A 666 -7.57 7.22 -23.25
C SER A 666 -7.77 8.00 -24.55
N PRO A 667 -7.27 9.25 -24.70
CA PRO A 667 -7.23 9.91 -26.00
C PRO A 667 -6.33 9.16 -26.99
N LYS A 668 -5.20 8.62 -26.52
CA LYS A 668 -4.26 7.87 -27.36
C LYS A 668 -3.41 6.88 -26.53
N ILE A 669 -3.15 5.72 -27.12
CA ILE A 669 -2.11 4.76 -26.72
C ILE A 669 -1.08 4.69 -27.84
N ASP A 670 0.19 4.89 -27.50
CA ASP A 670 1.29 4.90 -28.47
C ASP A 670 2.39 3.93 -28.07
N ASN A 671 2.71 2.99 -28.96
CA ASN A 671 3.85 2.09 -28.86
C ASN A 671 4.81 2.33 -30.02
N LYS A 672 6.03 2.79 -29.71
CA LYS A 672 6.92 3.39 -30.71
C LYS A 672 7.98 2.46 -31.29
N ILE A 673 8.21 1.27 -30.70
CA ILE A 673 9.42 0.49 -30.98
C ILE A 673 9.14 -0.99 -31.25
N SER A 674 8.63 -1.73 -30.27
CA SER A 674 8.49 -3.18 -30.30
C SER A 674 7.03 -3.59 -30.22
N ASP A 675 6.78 -4.89 -30.20
CA ASP A 675 5.49 -5.48 -30.48
C ASP A 675 4.51 -5.37 -29.29
N SER A 676 3.25 -5.76 -29.55
CA SER A 676 2.18 -5.94 -28.58
C SER A 676 1.60 -4.64 -28.03
N THR A 677 0.53 -4.17 -28.66
CA THR A 677 -0.20 -2.96 -28.25
C THR A 677 -1.69 -3.25 -28.17
N GLY A 678 -2.30 -2.99 -27.02
CA GLY A 678 -3.72 -3.22 -26.78
C GLY A 678 -4.45 -2.05 -26.15
N GLY A 679 -5.74 -1.88 -26.47
CA GLY A 679 -6.56 -0.87 -25.79
C GLY A 679 -6.77 -1.17 -24.30
N ILE A 680 -6.78 -2.44 -23.91
CA ILE A 680 -6.88 -2.87 -22.50
C ILE A 680 -5.59 -3.58 -22.07
N ILE A 681 -5.17 -4.62 -22.80
CA ILE A 681 -4.01 -5.46 -22.46
C ILE A 681 -2.99 -5.43 -23.60
N GLY A 682 -1.75 -5.03 -23.33
CA GLY A 682 -0.68 -5.07 -24.33
C GLY A 682 -0.37 -6.50 -24.78
N ARG A 683 0.08 -7.33 -23.84
CA ARG A 683 0.33 -8.77 -24.04
C ARG A 683 -0.29 -9.62 -22.94
N LEU A 684 -0.78 -10.80 -23.31
CA LEU A 684 -1.37 -11.78 -22.41
C LEU A 684 -0.70 -13.14 -22.61
N ASN A 685 0.02 -13.61 -21.61
CA ASN A 685 0.55 -14.97 -21.53
C ASN A 685 -0.45 -15.85 -20.77
N GLN A 686 -0.81 -17.02 -21.33
CA GLN A 686 -1.82 -17.91 -20.74
C GLN A 686 -1.28 -19.31 -20.50
N PHE A 687 -1.59 -19.86 -19.32
CA PHE A 687 -1.37 -21.28 -19.03
C PHE A 687 -2.54 -21.98 -18.31
N ASP A 688 -3.42 -21.32 -17.55
CA ASP A 688 -4.49 -22.06 -16.87
C ASP A 688 -5.81 -21.31 -16.57
N CYS A 689 -5.89 -19.98 -16.60
CA CYS A 689 -7.19 -19.28 -16.62
C CYS A 689 -7.12 -17.80 -16.99
N ALA A 690 -7.61 -17.44 -18.18
CA ALA A 690 -7.90 -16.06 -18.52
C ALA A 690 -9.24 -15.95 -19.24
N THR A 691 -10.28 -15.62 -18.48
CA THR A 691 -11.52 -15.07 -19.06
C THR A 691 -11.37 -13.56 -19.11
N CYS A 692 -11.29 -13.00 -20.30
CA CYS A 692 -11.39 -11.57 -20.53
C CYS A 692 -12.85 -11.25 -20.90
N GLU A 693 -13.55 -10.46 -20.08
CA GLU A 693 -14.97 -10.20 -20.34
C GLU A 693 -15.44 -8.77 -20.04
N ASN A 694 -16.45 -8.33 -20.79
CA ASN A 694 -17.08 -7.01 -20.63
C ASN A 694 -16.04 -5.88 -20.70
N LEU A 695 -15.35 -5.80 -21.83
CA LEU A 695 -14.25 -4.86 -22.05
C LEU A 695 -14.62 -3.85 -23.12
N ILE A 696 -14.32 -2.56 -22.91
CA ILE A 696 -14.52 -1.53 -23.95
C ILE A 696 -13.25 -0.70 -24.14
N ASN A 697 -12.85 -0.53 -25.40
CA ASN A 697 -11.85 0.46 -25.77
C ASN A 697 -12.47 1.59 -26.63
N TYR A 698 -12.37 2.82 -26.14
CA TYR A 698 -12.65 4.03 -26.93
C TYR A 698 -11.38 4.70 -27.44
N GLY A 699 -10.22 4.37 -26.88
CA GLY A 699 -8.98 5.04 -27.19
C GLY A 699 -8.41 4.71 -28.56
N GLU A 700 -7.83 5.72 -29.20
CA GLU A 700 -7.05 5.53 -30.42
C GLU A 700 -5.74 4.79 -30.11
N ILE A 701 -5.44 3.77 -30.89
CA ILE A 701 -4.27 2.91 -30.72
C ILE A 701 -3.36 3.06 -31.93
N SER A 702 -2.10 3.39 -31.65
CA SER A 702 -1.00 3.45 -32.60
C SER A 702 0.08 2.48 -32.09
N GLY A 703 0.20 1.33 -32.75
CA GLY A 703 1.13 0.27 -32.39
C GLY A 703 2.00 -0.17 -33.56
N THR A 704 2.82 -1.18 -33.28
CA THR A 704 3.69 -1.86 -34.24
C THR A 704 3.08 -3.25 -34.57
N ASN A 705 3.87 -4.32 -34.55
CA ASN A 705 3.38 -5.68 -34.75
C ASN A 705 2.55 -6.14 -33.55
N TYR A 706 1.48 -6.91 -33.81
CA TYR A 706 0.51 -7.38 -32.80
C TYR A 706 -0.25 -6.23 -32.13
N THR A 707 -1.12 -5.58 -32.89
CA THR A 707 -1.90 -4.42 -32.41
C THR A 707 -3.39 -4.75 -32.40
N GLY A 708 -4.03 -4.63 -31.24
CA GLY A 708 -5.45 -4.94 -31.06
C GLY A 708 -6.22 -3.87 -30.30
N GLY A 709 -7.50 -3.66 -30.64
CA GLY A 709 -8.33 -2.70 -29.91
C GLY A 709 -8.58 -3.06 -28.45
N ILE A 710 -8.48 -4.34 -28.08
CA ILE A 710 -8.64 -4.83 -26.70
C ILE A 710 -7.36 -5.49 -26.21
N ILE A 711 -6.85 -6.47 -26.96
CA ILE A 711 -5.63 -7.23 -26.63
C ILE A 711 -4.66 -7.17 -27.81
N GLY A 712 -3.41 -6.78 -27.59
CA GLY A 712 -2.39 -6.76 -28.64
C GLY A 712 -1.96 -8.16 -29.08
N ASP A 713 -1.31 -8.87 -28.16
CA ASP A 713 -0.77 -10.21 -28.36
C ASP A 713 -1.28 -11.18 -27.29
N ILE A 714 -1.63 -12.39 -27.71
CA ILE A 714 -1.94 -13.51 -26.82
C ILE A 714 -0.96 -14.63 -27.16
N HIS A 715 -0.11 -14.96 -26.20
CA HIS A 715 0.89 -16.00 -26.36
C HIS A 715 0.58 -17.16 -25.40
N GLU A 716 0.43 -18.34 -25.98
CA GLU A 716 0.23 -19.56 -25.23
C GLU A 716 1.55 -20.34 -25.18
N GLU A 717 1.97 -20.60 -23.95
CA GLU A 717 3.13 -21.42 -23.60
C GLU A 717 2.59 -22.55 -22.68
N GLY A 718 3.21 -23.74 -22.66
CA GLY A 718 2.92 -24.80 -21.67
C GLY A 718 1.68 -25.69 -21.90
N LYS A 719 0.90 -25.98 -20.84
CA LYS A 719 -0.28 -26.87 -20.92
C LYS A 719 -1.50 -26.05 -21.34
N ALA A 720 -2.04 -26.32 -22.52
CA ALA A 720 -3.18 -25.56 -23.04
C ALA A 720 -4.41 -25.69 -22.14
N LYS A 721 -5.10 -24.57 -21.91
CA LYS A 721 -6.51 -24.52 -21.49
C LYS A 721 -7.30 -23.58 -22.41
N ASN A 722 -8.63 -23.68 -22.35
CA ASN A 722 -9.52 -22.86 -23.17
C ASN A 722 -9.34 -21.36 -22.84
N PHE A 723 -9.08 -20.57 -23.88
CA PHE A 723 -9.14 -19.12 -23.79
C PHE A 723 -10.56 -18.62 -24.03
N TYR A 724 -10.96 -17.55 -23.33
CA TYR A 724 -12.22 -16.84 -23.59
C TYR A 724 -12.02 -15.33 -23.60
N LEU A 725 -12.26 -14.70 -24.76
CA LEU A 725 -12.62 -13.29 -24.86
C LEU A 725 -14.12 -13.18 -25.11
N LYS A 726 -14.86 -12.56 -24.19
CA LYS A 726 -16.32 -12.43 -24.28
C LYS A 726 -16.76 -10.99 -24.14
N ASN A 727 -17.75 -10.56 -24.93
CA ASN A 727 -18.35 -9.23 -24.74
C ASN A 727 -17.29 -8.11 -24.76
N ALA A 728 -16.46 -8.08 -25.79
CA ALA A 728 -15.42 -7.07 -25.94
C ALA A 728 -15.74 -6.13 -27.12
N VAL A 729 -15.67 -4.83 -26.89
CA VAL A 729 -16.09 -3.81 -27.86
C VAL A 729 -14.97 -2.82 -28.10
N ASN A 730 -14.49 -2.74 -29.34
CA ASN A 730 -13.60 -1.67 -29.76
C ASN A 730 -14.38 -0.59 -30.51
N VAL A 731 -14.21 0.65 -30.08
CA VAL A 731 -14.77 1.86 -30.70
C VAL A 731 -13.65 2.73 -31.25
N GLY A 732 -12.49 2.74 -30.60
CA GLY A 732 -11.33 3.52 -31.01
C GLY A 732 -10.69 3.02 -32.30
N LYS A 733 -10.04 3.92 -33.04
CA LYS A 733 -9.24 3.57 -34.22
C LYS A 733 -8.03 2.73 -33.81
N VAL A 734 -7.72 1.70 -34.59
CA VAL A 734 -6.59 0.79 -34.38
C VAL A 734 -5.65 0.86 -35.59
N THR A 735 -4.40 1.26 -35.37
CA THR A 735 -3.38 1.35 -36.41
C THR A 735 -2.14 0.56 -35.98
N GLY A 736 -1.69 -0.38 -36.80
CA GLY A 736 -0.51 -1.20 -36.52
C GLY A 736 0.25 -1.64 -37.77
N THR A 737 1.29 -2.45 -37.55
CA THR A 737 2.04 -3.14 -38.59
C THR A 737 1.81 -4.65 -38.47
N GLY A 738 1.92 -5.43 -39.55
CA GLY A 738 1.85 -6.89 -39.46
C GLY A 738 0.47 -7.44 -39.08
N GLN A 739 0.26 -7.80 -37.81
CA GLN A 739 -0.99 -8.39 -37.31
C GLN A 739 -1.84 -7.34 -36.57
N VAL A 740 -2.99 -7.00 -37.14
CA VAL A 740 -3.84 -5.93 -36.60
C VAL A 740 -5.29 -6.38 -36.51
N GLY A 741 -5.90 -6.22 -35.33
CA GLY A 741 -7.29 -6.59 -35.10
C GLY A 741 -8.09 -5.51 -34.40
N GLY A 742 -9.37 -5.37 -34.75
CA GLY A 742 -10.24 -4.46 -34.01
C GLY A 742 -10.43 -4.88 -32.55
N CYS A 743 -10.36 -6.17 -32.20
CA CYS A 743 -10.32 -6.61 -30.80
C CYS A 743 -8.96 -7.23 -30.42
N VAL A 744 -8.47 -8.19 -31.19
CA VAL A 744 -7.24 -8.95 -30.90
C VAL A 744 -6.26 -8.83 -32.07
N GLY A 745 -5.04 -8.36 -31.83
CA GLY A 745 -4.03 -8.28 -32.89
C GLY A 745 -3.60 -9.67 -33.34
N HIS A 746 -3.12 -10.46 -32.39
CA HIS A 746 -2.50 -11.75 -32.63
C HIS A 746 -2.80 -12.74 -31.51
N TYR A 747 -3.08 -13.98 -31.89
CA TYR A 747 -3.12 -15.13 -31.00
C TYR A 747 -2.18 -16.19 -31.54
N TRP A 748 -1.27 -16.69 -30.70
CA TRP A 748 -0.31 -17.73 -31.07
C TRP A 748 -0.22 -18.85 -30.03
N ALA A 749 -0.60 -20.05 -30.46
CA ALA A 749 -0.35 -21.30 -29.74
C ALA A 749 0.98 -21.92 -30.15
N SER A 750 2.02 -21.80 -29.31
CA SER A 750 3.31 -22.44 -29.55
C SER A 750 3.32 -23.89 -29.00
N GLY A 751 3.66 -24.88 -29.83
CA GLY A 751 4.10 -26.20 -29.35
C GLY A 751 3.06 -27.23 -28.90
N ILE A 752 1.74 -26.97 -28.99
CA ILE A 752 0.68 -27.93 -28.53
C ILE A 752 0.03 -28.71 -29.68
N LEU A 753 0.58 -28.59 -30.88
CA LEU A 753 0.10 -29.33 -32.06
C LEU A 753 0.27 -30.87 -31.96
N ASN A 754 0.88 -31.41 -30.88
CA ASN A 754 1.23 -32.84 -30.75
C ASN A 754 0.82 -33.54 -29.43
N LEU A 755 0.03 -32.92 -28.53
CA LEU A 755 -0.24 -33.53 -27.20
C LEU A 755 -1.61 -34.20 -27.02
N GLY A 756 -2.48 -34.22 -28.04
CA GLY A 756 -3.80 -34.85 -27.93
C GLY A 756 -4.75 -34.17 -26.91
N ILE A 757 -4.47 -32.92 -26.52
CA ILE A 757 -5.29 -32.14 -25.59
C ILE A 757 -6.34 -31.37 -26.41
N GLU A 758 -7.62 -31.48 -26.02
CA GLU A 758 -8.74 -30.81 -26.67
C GLU A 758 -8.99 -29.39 -26.11
N THR A 759 -8.11 -28.44 -26.39
CA THR A 759 -8.39 -27.04 -26.06
C THR A 759 -9.09 -26.31 -27.18
N ILE A 760 -10.08 -25.48 -26.83
CA ILE A 760 -10.82 -24.61 -27.74
C ILE A 760 -10.65 -23.17 -27.28
N HIS A 761 -10.24 -22.30 -28.19
CA HIS A 761 -9.96 -20.90 -27.91
C HIS A 761 -11.06 -20.03 -28.51
N TYR A 762 -11.75 -19.26 -27.68
CA TYR A 762 -13.00 -18.61 -28.02
C TYR A 762 -12.89 -17.08 -28.00
N ILE A 763 -13.31 -16.45 -29.10
CA ILE A 763 -13.64 -15.03 -29.19
C ILE A 763 -15.13 -14.94 -29.50
N LEU A 764 -15.93 -14.52 -28.51
CA LEU A 764 -17.39 -14.59 -28.56
C LEU A 764 -18.03 -13.25 -28.25
N TYR A 765 -19.09 -12.91 -28.98
CA TYR A 765 -19.87 -11.71 -28.69
C TYR A 765 -18.98 -10.45 -28.70
N CYS A 766 -18.11 -10.32 -29.70
CA CYS A 766 -17.21 -9.18 -29.81
C CYS A 766 -17.66 -8.23 -30.92
N ALA A 767 -17.34 -6.96 -30.79
CA ALA A 767 -17.68 -5.96 -31.78
C ALA A 767 -16.57 -4.95 -32.03
N ASN A 768 -16.48 -4.52 -33.28
CA ASN A 768 -15.60 -3.41 -33.67
C ASN A 768 -16.37 -2.35 -34.43
N TYR A 769 -16.31 -1.12 -33.94
CA TYR A 769 -16.83 0.08 -34.59
C TYR A 769 -15.72 0.99 -35.09
N GLY A 770 -14.50 0.82 -34.57
CA GLY A 770 -13.33 1.61 -34.95
C GLY A 770 -12.75 1.22 -36.30
N GLU A 771 -12.11 2.17 -36.97
CA GLU A 771 -11.31 1.87 -38.16
C GLU A 771 -10.09 1.03 -37.78
N VAL A 772 -9.78 -0.02 -38.55
CA VAL A 772 -8.64 -0.92 -38.34
C VAL A 772 -7.71 -0.84 -39.56
N ASN A 773 -6.48 -0.39 -39.33
CA ASN A 773 -5.47 -0.19 -40.37
C ASN A 773 -4.20 -1.00 -40.10
N GLY A 774 -3.86 -1.89 -41.02
CA GLY A 774 -2.59 -2.62 -41.04
C GLY A 774 -1.67 -2.16 -42.17
N SER A 775 -0.37 -2.15 -41.88
CA SER A 775 0.69 -1.77 -42.82
C SER A 775 1.86 -2.75 -42.78
N ASN A 776 2.74 -2.67 -43.79
CA ASN A 776 3.93 -3.51 -43.97
C ASN A 776 3.66 -5.01 -44.21
N GLY A 777 2.51 -5.38 -44.77
CA GLY A 777 2.12 -6.78 -44.96
C GLY A 777 1.48 -7.38 -43.70
N GLY A 778 0.94 -8.61 -43.81
CA GLY A 778 0.36 -9.34 -42.66
C GLY A 778 -1.17 -9.49 -42.68
N ASN A 779 -1.76 -9.72 -41.50
CA ASN A 779 -3.18 -10.10 -41.36
C ASN A 779 -3.96 -9.01 -40.62
N VAL A 780 -5.05 -8.54 -41.22
CA VAL A 780 -5.88 -7.45 -40.70
C VAL A 780 -7.33 -7.89 -40.58
N GLY A 781 -7.89 -7.83 -39.38
CA GLY A 781 -9.27 -8.25 -39.12
C GLY A 781 -10.08 -7.26 -38.31
N GLY A 782 -11.38 -7.15 -38.56
CA GLY A 782 -12.25 -6.29 -37.73
C GLY A 782 -12.40 -6.80 -36.29
N ILE A 783 -12.24 -8.10 -36.02
CA ILE A 783 -12.22 -8.67 -34.67
C ILE A 783 -10.83 -9.21 -34.34
N ILE A 784 -10.24 -10.07 -35.19
CA ILE A 784 -8.91 -10.64 -34.95
C ILE A 784 -8.00 -10.56 -36.18
N GLY A 785 -6.75 -10.09 -36.01
CA GLY A 785 -5.77 -10.05 -37.09
C GLY A 785 -5.37 -11.46 -37.53
N TYR A 786 -4.70 -12.20 -36.64
CA TYR A 786 -4.30 -13.59 -36.89
C TYR A 786 -4.59 -14.48 -35.68
N PHE A 787 -5.39 -15.52 -35.92
CA PHE A 787 -5.71 -16.54 -34.93
C PHE A 787 -5.00 -17.86 -35.26
N ASN A 788 -3.76 -18.03 -34.79
CA ASN A 788 -2.99 -19.25 -34.95
C ASN A 788 -3.17 -20.20 -33.75
N ALA A 789 -4.21 -21.02 -33.82
CA ALA A 789 -4.43 -22.11 -32.88
C ALA A 789 -5.21 -23.23 -33.58
N ARG A 790 -5.06 -24.47 -33.08
CA ARG A 790 -6.08 -25.50 -33.33
C ARG A 790 -7.33 -25.15 -32.52
N LYS A 791 -8.51 -25.49 -33.03
CA LYS A 791 -9.81 -25.17 -32.44
C LYS A 791 -9.97 -23.67 -32.14
N ALA A 792 -9.56 -22.82 -33.10
CA ALA A 792 -9.75 -21.38 -33.05
C ALA A 792 -11.18 -21.00 -33.42
N VAL A 793 -11.96 -20.47 -32.46
CA VAL A 793 -13.38 -20.15 -32.65
C VAL A 793 -13.62 -18.65 -32.53
N VAL A 794 -14.15 -18.04 -33.59
CA VAL A 794 -14.69 -16.68 -33.57
C VAL A 794 -16.18 -16.76 -33.86
N SER A 795 -17.01 -16.30 -32.92
CA SER A 795 -18.44 -16.48 -33.05
C SER A 795 -19.29 -15.34 -32.48
N HIS A 796 -20.52 -15.21 -32.97
CA HIS A 796 -21.51 -14.24 -32.48
C HIS A 796 -21.01 -12.78 -32.52
N SER A 797 -20.15 -12.45 -33.48
CA SER A 797 -19.38 -11.20 -33.50
C SER A 797 -19.71 -10.31 -34.70
N ALA A 798 -19.57 -9.00 -34.54
CA ALA A 798 -19.96 -8.03 -35.55
C ALA A 798 -18.89 -6.96 -35.80
N ASN A 799 -18.54 -6.74 -37.06
CA ASN A 799 -17.72 -5.60 -37.45
C ASN A 799 -18.55 -4.54 -38.15
N HIS A 800 -18.42 -3.30 -37.69
CA HIS A 800 -19.01 -2.09 -38.27
C HIS A 800 -17.93 -1.13 -38.79
N GLY A 801 -16.71 -1.24 -38.26
CA GLY A 801 -15.58 -0.40 -38.63
C GLY A 801 -14.97 -0.76 -39.98
N LYS A 802 -14.37 0.22 -40.66
CA LYS A 802 -13.59 -0.03 -41.88
C LYS A 802 -12.33 -0.84 -41.53
N VAL A 803 -12.00 -1.85 -42.34
CA VAL A 803 -10.82 -2.70 -42.18
C VAL A 803 -9.96 -2.61 -43.42
N TYR A 804 -8.70 -2.21 -43.26
CA TYR A 804 -7.82 -1.90 -44.38
C TYR A 804 -6.39 -2.40 -44.15
N GLY A 805 -5.87 -3.15 -45.12
CA GLY A 805 -4.49 -3.68 -45.07
C GLY A 805 -3.63 -3.19 -46.23
N SER A 806 -2.34 -2.99 -45.99
CA SER A 806 -1.38 -2.53 -47.00
C SER A 806 -0.02 -3.21 -46.88
N GLY A 807 0.73 -3.25 -47.99
CA GLY A 807 2.03 -3.93 -48.10
C GLY A 807 1.98 -5.23 -48.88
N ASN A 808 3.00 -6.07 -48.74
CA ASN A 808 3.10 -7.32 -49.50
C ASN A 808 2.40 -8.46 -48.75
N ASP A 809 1.70 -9.33 -49.47
CA ASP A 809 1.12 -10.57 -48.94
C ASP A 809 0.14 -10.34 -47.77
N VAL A 810 -0.91 -9.56 -48.06
CA VAL A 810 -1.87 -9.07 -47.06
C VAL A 810 -3.12 -9.95 -47.04
N LYS A 811 -3.60 -10.32 -45.85
CA LYS A 811 -4.89 -11.00 -45.66
C LYS A 811 -5.82 -10.09 -44.87
N VAL A 812 -6.95 -9.71 -45.47
CA VAL A 812 -7.88 -8.74 -44.87
C VAL A 812 -9.27 -9.34 -44.78
N GLY A 813 -9.86 -9.33 -43.58
CA GLY A 813 -11.24 -9.76 -43.38
C GLY A 813 -12.04 -8.85 -42.48
N GLY A 814 -13.34 -8.70 -42.75
CA GLY A 814 -14.23 -7.91 -41.90
C GLY A 814 -14.32 -8.43 -40.47
N ILE A 815 -14.15 -9.74 -40.24
CA ILE A 815 -14.08 -10.35 -38.90
C ILE A 815 -12.64 -10.79 -38.60
N ALA A 816 -12.01 -11.54 -39.50
CA ALA A 816 -10.68 -12.06 -39.24
C ALA A 816 -9.75 -11.95 -40.45
N GLY A 817 -8.49 -11.57 -40.24
CA GLY A 817 -7.49 -11.53 -41.31
C GLY A 817 -7.12 -12.94 -41.75
N ARG A 818 -6.62 -13.75 -40.80
CA ARG A 818 -6.24 -15.15 -41.01
C ARG A 818 -6.65 -16.00 -39.81
N MET A 819 -7.17 -17.20 -40.07
CA MET A 819 -7.59 -18.12 -39.02
C MET A 819 -7.14 -19.56 -39.27
N GLY A 820 -6.83 -20.25 -38.18
CA GLY A 820 -6.39 -21.63 -38.12
C GLY A 820 -4.88 -21.77 -38.05
N SER A 821 -4.41 -22.98 -37.76
CA SER A 821 -2.99 -23.35 -37.73
C SER A 821 -2.59 -24.09 -39.00
N ASN A 822 -1.31 -24.02 -39.36
CA ASN A 822 -0.70 -24.76 -40.46
C ASN A 822 0.18 -25.87 -39.89
N ASP A 823 0.05 -27.11 -40.36
CA ASP A 823 1.08 -28.12 -40.11
C ASP A 823 2.24 -27.98 -41.12
N GLU A 824 3.46 -28.35 -40.71
CA GLU A 824 4.61 -28.38 -41.62
C GLU A 824 4.47 -29.46 -42.71
N ALA A 825 3.50 -30.36 -42.58
CA ALA A 825 3.30 -31.53 -43.43
C ALA A 825 2.30 -31.31 -44.59
N GLY A 826 1.52 -30.23 -44.59
CA GLY A 826 0.50 -29.93 -45.60
C GLY A 826 -0.72 -30.85 -45.55
N THR A 827 -1.05 -31.44 -44.40
CA THR A 827 -2.15 -32.41 -44.28
C THR A 827 -3.40 -31.82 -43.61
N ALA A 828 -4.55 -32.50 -43.74
CA ALA A 828 -5.80 -32.04 -43.13
C ALA A 828 -5.71 -32.07 -41.59
N LEU A 829 -6.10 -30.98 -40.93
CA LEU A 829 -6.07 -30.83 -39.47
C LEU A 829 -7.49 -30.90 -38.87
N PRO A 830 -7.84 -31.96 -38.10
CA PRO A 830 -9.14 -32.05 -37.42
C PRO A 830 -9.38 -30.91 -36.45
N ASN A 831 -10.59 -30.36 -36.51
CA ASN A 831 -11.06 -29.27 -35.64
C ASN A 831 -10.12 -28.04 -35.62
N ASN A 832 -9.69 -27.52 -36.78
CA ASN A 832 -8.70 -26.44 -36.80
C ASN A 832 -9.30 -25.06 -36.45
N MET A 833 -10.41 -24.68 -37.07
CA MET A 833 -11.01 -23.36 -36.86
C MET A 833 -12.51 -23.35 -37.16
N GLU A 834 -13.22 -22.42 -36.55
CA GLU A 834 -14.64 -22.13 -36.80
C GLU A 834 -14.86 -20.62 -36.76
N LEU A 835 -15.35 -20.05 -37.87
CA LEU A 835 -15.91 -18.70 -37.91
C LEU A 835 -17.42 -18.82 -38.15
N SER A 836 -18.19 -18.48 -37.12
CA SER A 836 -19.64 -18.73 -37.12
C SER A 836 -20.48 -17.58 -36.58
N TYR A 837 -21.76 -17.53 -36.95
CA TYR A 837 -22.75 -16.59 -36.41
C TYR A 837 -22.26 -15.13 -36.38
N SER A 838 -21.54 -14.70 -37.42
CA SER A 838 -20.84 -13.41 -37.44
C SER A 838 -21.16 -12.61 -38.70
N CYS A 839 -21.03 -11.28 -38.59
CA CYS A 839 -21.42 -10.39 -39.67
C CYS A 839 -20.51 -9.17 -39.82
N ASN A 840 -20.35 -8.72 -41.06
CA ASN A 840 -19.60 -7.51 -41.39
C ASN A 840 -20.51 -6.47 -42.05
N PHE A 841 -20.47 -5.24 -41.54
CA PHE A 841 -21.09 -4.05 -42.12
C PHE A 841 -20.03 -3.06 -42.62
N GLY A 842 -18.78 -3.18 -42.16
CA GLY A 842 -17.69 -2.29 -42.50
C GLY A 842 -17.14 -2.51 -43.91
N GLU A 843 -16.55 -1.46 -44.49
CA GLU A 843 -15.76 -1.58 -45.71
C GLU A 843 -14.51 -2.42 -45.46
N VAL A 844 -14.19 -3.38 -46.34
CA VAL A 844 -13.00 -4.23 -46.24
C VAL A 844 -12.16 -4.10 -47.50
N GLY A 845 -10.88 -3.75 -47.37
CA GLY A 845 -10.05 -3.53 -48.54
C GLY A 845 -8.54 -3.52 -48.33
N SER A 846 -7.83 -3.34 -49.43
CA SER A 846 -6.39 -3.14 -49.49
C SER A 846 -5.99 -2.15 -50.60
N ASN A 847 -4.73 -1.70 -50.65
CA ASN A 847 -4.15 -0.90 -51.74
C ASN A 847 -3.11 -1.63 -52.59
N THR A 848 -2.82 -2.91 -52.33
CA THR A 848 -1.80 -3.66 -53.10
C THR A 848 -2.47 -4.56 -54.13
N GLY A 849 -1.73 -5.12 -55.09
CA GLY A 849 -2.27 -6.13 -56.01
C GLY A 849 -2.22 -7.55 -55.42
N ASN A 850 -1.36 -7.78 -54.43
CA ASN A 850 -1.11 -9.09 -53.85
C ASN A 850 -1.72 -9.19 -52.44
N ALA A 851 -3.05 -9.24 -52.38
CA ALA A 851 -3.81 -9.45 -51.15
C ALA A 851 -4.97 -10.44 -51.34
N ASN A 852 -5.36 -11.08 -50.24
CA ASN A 852 -6.57 -11.89 -50.14
C ASN A 852 -7.58 -11.15 -49.25
N VAL A 853 -8.59 -10.56 -49.88
CA VAL A 853 -9.62 -9.78 -49.19
C VAL A 853 -10.93 -10.57 -49.16
N GLY A 854 -11.45 -10.77 -47.96
CA GLY A 854 -12.76 -11.38 -47.71
C GLY A 854 -13.69 -10.44 -46.93
N GLY A 855 -14.98 -10.42 -47.24
CA GLY A 855 -15.93 -9.63 -46.45
C GLY A 855 -15.99 -10.05 -44.97
N LEU A 856 -15.72 -11.32 -44.65
CA LEU A 856 -15.60 -11.82 -43.27
C LEU A 856 -14.19 -12.32 -42.95
N LEU A 857 -13.61 -13.19 -43.78
CA LEU A 857 -12.32 -13.83 -43.54
C LEU A 857 -11.37 -13.63 -44.72
N GLY A 858 -10.18 -13.09 -44.48
CA GLY A 858 -9.17 -12.92 -45.54
C GLY A 858 -8.62 -14.27 -46.00
N TRP A 859 -8.19 -15.10 -45.06
CA TRP A 859 -7.51 -16.36 -45.34
C TRP A 859 -7.84 -17.45 -44.33
N GLN A 860 -8.28 -18.60 -44.85
CA GLN A 860 -8.57 -19.78 -44.07
C GLN A 860 -7.42 -20.80 -44.19
N GLU A 861 -6.87 -21.24 -43.07
CA GLU A 861 -5.91 -22.35 -43.01
C GLU A 861 -6.58 -23.73 -43.24
N GLN A 862 -5.78 -24.79 -43.07
CA GLN A 862 -6.15 -26.20 -43.25
C GLN A 862 -7.38 -26.61 -42.42
N GLY A 863 -8.34 -27.29 -43.02
CA GLY A 863 -9.48 -27.92 -42.34
C GLY A 863 -9.34 -29.44 -42.25
N SER A 864 -10.41 -30.13 -41.86
CA SER A 864 -10.52 -31.60 -41.80
C SER A 864 -11.79 -32.13 -42.47
N PRO A 865 -11.75 -33.35 -43.04
CA PRO A 865 -12.91 -33.95 -43.70
C PRO A 865 -13.78 -34.74 -42.72
N ASP A 866 -13.34 -34.92 -41.47
CA ASP A 866 -13.90 -35.86 -40.49
C ASP A 866 -14.81 -35.19 -39.45
N ASP A 867 -15.26 -33.95 -39.68
CA ASP A 867 -16.17 -33.25 -38.77
C ASP A 867 -17.54 -33.01 -39.42
N GLU A 868 -18.47 -33.93 -39.18
CA GLU A 868 -19.87 -33.82 -39.64
C GLU A 868 -20.67 -32.76 -38.84
N THR A 869 -20.04 -32.03 -37.91
CA THR A 869 -20.72 -31.11 -36.96
C THR A 869 -20.16 -29.69 -36.86
N HIS A 870 -18.88 -29.42 -37.22
CA HIS A 870 -18.29 -28.07 -37.22
C HIS A 870 -17.74 -27.69 -38.59
N TYR A 871 -18.46 -26.78 -39.25
CA TYR A 871 -18.03 -26.17 -40.50
C TYR A 871 -17.00 -25.07 -40.23
N MET A 872 -15.98 -24.91 -41.08
CA MET A 872 -14.91 -23.93 -40.83
C MET A 872 -15.41 -22.48 -40.95
N LEU A 873 -16.35 -22.22 -41.85
CA LEU A 873 -16.99 -20.91 -42.02
C LEU A 873 -18.49 -21.07 -42.30
N HIS A 874 -19.35 -20.70 -41.36
CA HIS A 874 -20.78 -20.89 -41.57
C HIS A 874 -21.69 -19.91 -40.85
N ASN A 875 -22.94 -19.84 -41.30
CA ASN A 875 -23.97 -18.98 -40.70
C ASN A 875 -23.49 -17.52 -40.56
N CYS A 876 -22.84 -16.99 -41.61
CA CYS A 876 -22.26 -15.65 -41.62
C CYS A 876 -22.78 -14.82 -42.79
N TYR A 877 -22.69 -13.49 -42.67
CA TYR A 877 -23.12 -12.62 -43.76
C TYR A 877 -22.33 -11.32 -43.89
N ASN A 878 -22.17 -10.87 -45.13
CA ASN A 878 -21.51 -9.62 -45.47
C ASN A 878 -22.50 -8.57 -45.99
N MET A 879 -22.55 -7.45 -45.28
CA MET A 879 -23.26 -6.21 -45.60
C MET A 879 -22.28 -5.04 -45.84
N GLY A 880 -20.97 -5.29 -45.87
CA GLY A 880 -19.92 -4.31 -46.16
C GLY A 880 -19.44 -4.38 -47.61
N ILE A 881 -19.00 -3.26 -48.18
CA ILE A 881 -18.43 -3.25 -49.53
C ILE A 881 -16.98 -3.78 -49.52
N VAL A 882 -16.58 -4.45 -50.61
CA VAL A 882 -15.21 -4.87 -50.89
C VAL A 882 -14.75 -4.14 -52.15
N PRO A 883 -14.25 -2.89 -52.03
CA PRO A 883 -14.08 -1.99 -53.17
C PRO A 883 -12.81 -2.25 -53.96
N THR A 884 -11.87 -3.02 -53.41
CA THR A 884 -10.50 -3.13 -53.91
C THR A 884 -10.39 -3.98 -55.18
N ASN A 885 -9.45 -3.63 -56.05
CA ASN A 885 -9.04 -4.42 -57.21
C ASN A 885 -7.70 -5.11 -56.89
N GLN A 886 -7.64 -6.44 -57.01
CA GLN A 886 -6.50 -7.30 -56.62
C GLN A 886 -6.10 -8.19 -57.80
N ASP A 887 -4.91 -8.80 -57.75
CA ASP A 887 -4.45 -9.80 -58.72
C ASP A 887 -5.17 -11.14 -58.51
N SER A 888 -5.51 -11.47 -57.26
CA SER A 888 -6.40 -12.60 -56.91
C SER A 888 -7.85 -12.12 -56.77
N ASP A 889 -8.82 -12.98 -57.12
CA ASP A 889 -10.24 -12.68 -56.93
C ASP A 889 -10.54 -12.48 -55.42
N ASN A 890 -11.13 -11.33 -55.05
CA ASN A 890 -11.63 -11.12 -53.69
C ASN A 890 -12.89 -11.96 -53.43
N GLY A 891 -13.19 -12.23 -52.16
CA GLY A 891 -14.43 -12.85 -51.73
C GLY A 891 -15.34 -11.88 -50.99
N GLY A 892 -16.63 -11.87 -51.30
CA GLY A 892 -17.61 -11.16 -50.47
C GLY A 892 -17.80 -11.78 -49.08
N VAL A 893 -17.31 -13.01 -48.87
CA VAL A 893 -17.30 -13.69 -47.55
C VAL A 893 -15.89 -14.15 -47.18
N LEU A 894 -15.24 -14.95 -48.04
CA LEU A 894 -13.94 -15.54 -47.79
C LEU A 894 -12.96 -15.22 -48.92
N GLY A 895 -11.81 -14.63 -48.61
CA GLY A 895 -10.80 -14.26 -49.62
C GLY A 895 -10.13 -15.48 -50.25
N CYS A 896 -9.51 -16.33 -49.45
CA CYS A 896 -8.78 -17.52 -49.93
C CYS A 896 -8.94 -18.73 -49.00
N ILE A 897 -9.08 -19.90 -49.61
CA ILE A 897 -8.98 -21.22 -48.94
C ILE A 897 -7.59 -21.81 -49.20
N ASP A 898 -6.85 -22.13 -48.13
CA ASP A 898 -5.50 -22.71 -48.25
C ASP A 898 -5.55 -24.19 -48.69
N HIS A 899 -6.13 -25.08 -47.88
CA HIS A 899 -6.24 -26.51 -48.19
C HIS A 899 -7.68 -26.98 -48.02
N LEU A 900 -7.95 -27.90 -47.09
CA LEU A 900 -9.30 -28.39 -46.87
C LEU A 900 -10.17 -27.30 -46.25
N GLY A 901 -11.34 -27.02 -46.80
CA GLY A 901 -12.23 -26.00 -46.25
C GLY A 901 -13.70 -26.29 -46.49
N GLU A 902 -14.55 -25.69 -45.66
CA GLU A 902 -15.99 -25.81 -45.82
C GLU A 902 -16.68 -24.48 -45.50
N VAL A 903 -17.46 -23.99 -46.47
CA VAL A 903 -18.24 -22.76 -46.35
C VAL A 903 -19.72 -23.07 -46.49
N GLN A 904 -20.52 -22.74 -45.46
CA GLN A 904 -21.94 -23.07 -45.45
C GLN A 904 -22.85 -21.93 -45.00
N ASN A 905 -24.07 -21.88 -45.56
CA ASN A 905 -25.14 -21.02 -45.07
C ASN A 905 -24.71 -19.55 -44.95
N CYS A 906 -24.05 -19.03 -45.99
CA CYS A 906 -23.50 -17.68 -46.01
C CYS A 906 -24.08 -16.86 -47.15
N TYR A 907 -24.18 -15.54 -46.96
CA TYR A 907 -24.57 -14.64 -48.05
C TYR A 907 -23.79 -13.34 -48.10
N ASN A 908 -23.72 -12.77 -49.31
CA ASN A 908 -23.18 -11.45 -49.56
C ASN A 908 -24.22 -10.57 -50.25
N ALA A 909 -24.46 -9.38 -49.68
CA ALA A 909 -25.44 -8.43 -50.18
C ALA A 909 -24.83 -7.13 -50.72
N LYS A 910 -23.49 -7.00 -50.72
CA LYS A 910 -22.81 -5.77 -51.13
C LYS A 910 -21.73 -6.00 -52.17
N LYS A 911 -21.40 -4.92 -52.86
CA LYS A 911 -20.50 -4.93 -54.01
C LYS A 911 -19.10 -5.43 -53.64
N VAL A 912 -18.64 -6.42 -54.39
CA VAL A 912 -17.26 -6.88 -54.53
C VAL A 912 -16.76 -6.39 -55.90
N SER A 913 -15.90 -5.36 -55.91
CA SER A 913 -15.51 -4.69 -57.15
C SER A 913 -14.70 -5.58 -58.11
N HIS A 914 -13.89 -6.49 -57.55
CA HIS A 914 -13.10 -7.46 -58.30
C HIS A 914 -13.14 -8.80 -57.57
N GLY A 915 -13.74 -9.83 -58.16
CA GLY A 915 -13.81 -11.17 -57.58
C GLY A 915 -15.23 -11.72 -57.45
N ASN A 916 -15.37 -12.67 -56.53
CA ASN A 916 -16.54 -13.48 -56.31
C ASN A 916 -17.31 -13.00 -55.07
N GLY A 917 -18.63 -13.14 -55.10
CA GLY A 917 -19.52 -12.67 -54.04
C GLY A 917 -19.41 -13.48 -52.76
N ILE A 918 -18.87 -14.70 -52.76
CA ILE A 918 -18.72 -15.51 -51.54
C ILE A 918 -17.27 -15.91 -51.36
N ILE A 919 -16.78 -16.91 -52.11
CA ILE A 919 -15.41 -17.41 -52.03
C ILE A 919 -14.59 -16.76 -53.15
N GLY A 920 -13.53 -16.02 -52.79
CA GLY A 920 -12.66 -15.32 -53.73
C GLY A 920 -11.83 -16.29 -54.57
N THR A 921 -10.94 -17.02 -53.92
CA THR A 921 -10.05 -17.99 -54.58
C THR A 921 -9.67 -19.14 -53.65
N HIS A 922 -8.86 -20.07 -54.14
CA HIS A 922 -8.33 -21.21 -53.40
C HIS A 922 -6.95 -21.61 -53.94
N LYS A 923 -6.10 -22.28 -53.15
CA LYS A 923 -4.84 -22.82 -53.67
C LYS A 923 -5.08 -24.01 -54.60
N GLY A 924 -4.18 -24.18 -55.57
CA GLY A 924 -4.20 -25.33 -56.47
C GLY A 924 -4.10 -26.65 -55.70
N GLY A 925 -5.06 -27.56 -55.92
CA GLY A 925 -5.13 -28.84 -55.23
C GLY A 925 -5.89 -28.84 -53.89
N SER A 926 -6.39 -27.69 -53.43
CA SER A 926 -7.27 -27.62 -52.25
C SER A 926 -8.58 -28.39 -52.50
N ILE A 927 -9.06 -29.12 -51.50
CA ILE A 927 -10.41 -29.69 -51.49
C ILE A 927 -11.30 -28.73 -50.71
N PHE A 928 -12.44 -28.31 -51.24
CA PHE A 928 -13.34 -27.50 -50.45
C PHE A 928 -14.80 -27.82 -50.73
N TYR A 929 -15.59 -27.81 -49.66
CA TYR A 929 -17.01 -28.03 -49.68
C TYR A 929 -17.75 -26.69 -49.57
N HIS A 930 -18.86 -26.56 -50.27
CA HIS A 930 -19.62 -25.32 -50.32
C HIS A 930 -21.12 -25.62 -50.40
N HIS A 931 -21.88 -25.10 -49.44
CA HIS A 931 -23.30 -25.41 -49.30
C HIS A 931 -24.11 -24.16 -49.02
N ASN A 932 -25.25 -24.01 -49.68
CA ASN A 932 -26.24 -22.96 -49.38
C ASN A 932 -25.61 -21.55 -49.35
N LEU A 933 -24.92 -21.18 -50.44
CA LEU A 933 -24.23 -19.90 -50.56
C LEU A 933 -25.01 -18.97 -51.48
N TYR A 934 -25.24 -17.72 -51.05
CA TYR A 934 -26.14 -16.80 -51.75
C TYR A 934 -25.51 -15.44 -52.03
N VAL A 935 -25.57 -14.99 -53.28
CA VAL A 935 -25.04 -13.68 -53.69
C VAL A 935 -26.15 -12.82 -54.31
N LEU A 936 -26.26 -11.56 -53.87
CA LEU A 936 -27.19 -10.60 -54.47
C LEU A 936 -26.76 -10.34 -55.92
N GLU A 937 -27.71 -10.30 -56.87
CA GLU A 937 -27.42 -9.93 -58.26
C GLU A 937 -26.64 -8.61 -58.33
N ASP A 938 -25.66 -8.56 -59.24
CA ASP A 938 -24.74 -7.43 -59.46
C ASP A 938 -23.82 -7.05 -58.28
N SER A 939 -23.83 -7.84 -57.19
CA SER A 939 -22.92 -7.62 -56.05
C SER A 939 -21.55 -8.30 -56.19
N GLY A 940 -21.35 -9.18 -57.17
CA GLY A 940 -20.09 -9.85 -57.48
C GLY A 940 -20.28 -11.04 -58.43
N LYS A 941 -19.20 -11.71 -58.85
CA LYS A 941 -19.30 -13.00 -59.55
C LYS A 941 -19.88 -14.07 -58.61
N TYR A 942 -20.42 -15.17 -59.14
CA TYR A 942 -21.19 -16.16 -58.36
C TYR A 942 -20.56 -17.55 -58.34
N TRP A 943 -19.23 -17.63 -58.39
CA TRP A 943 -18.54 -18.91 -58.31
C TRP A 943 -18.90 -19.64 -57.00
N CYS A 944 -19.38 -20.88 -57.13
CA CYS A 944 -19.87 -21.73 -56.04
C CYS A 944 -21.07 -21.19 -55.24
N ALA A 945 -21.86 -20.25 -55.79
CA ALA A 945 -23.00 -19.64 -55.10
C ALA A 945 -24.24 -19.44 -55.99
N ASP A 946 -25.43 -19.48 -55.38
CA ASP A 946 -26.70 -19.16 -56.01
C ASP A 946 -26.97 -17.65 -56.00
N LYS A 947 -27.52 -17.12 -57.10
CA LYS A 947 -27.91 -15.71 -57.19
C LYS A 947 -29.32 -15.50 -56.66
N PHE A 948 -29.54 -14.37 -55.99
CA PHE A 948 -30.89 -13.91 -55.64
C PHE A 948 -31.11 -12.44 -56.01
N LYS A 949 -32.37 -12.08 -56.26
CA LYS A 949 -32.77 -10.72 -56.61
C LYS A 949 -33.04 -9.89 -55.38
N GLU A 950 -32.87 -8.58 -55.49
CA GLU A 950 -33.24 -7.63 -54.43
C GLU A 950 -34.72 -7.77 -54.01
N SER A 951 -35.62 -8.14 -54.93
CA SER A 951 -37.03 -8.40 -54.65
C SER A 951 -37.30 -9.67 -53.83
N ASP A 952 -36.33 -10.57 -53.74
CA ASP A 952 -36.46 -11.89 -53.11
C ASP A 952 -35.71 -12.00 -51.78
N LYS A 953 -34.98 -10.94 -51.37
CA LYS A 953 -34.16 -10.91 -50.14
C LYS A 953 -34.92 -11.20 -48.85
N SER A 954 -36.22 -10.91 -48.80
CA SER A 954 -37.06 -11.11 -47.62
C SER A 954 -37.82 -12.44 -47.62
N LYS A 955 -37.62 -13.30 -48.62
CA LYS A 955 -38.32 -14.59 -48.73
C LYS A 955 -37.42 -15.70 -48.16
N GLU A 956 -37.88 -16.37 -47.11
CA GLU A 956 -37.16 -17.52 -46.53
C GLU A 956 -36.87 -18.61 -47.58
N SER A 957 -37.79 -18.83 -48.53
CA SER A 957 -37.64 -19.80 -49.61
C SER A 957 -36.46 -19.54 -50.56
N THR A 958 -35.92 -18.32 -50.55
CA THR A 958 -34.71 -17.95 -51.31
C THR A 958 -33.49 -18.64 -50.74
N TYR A 959 -33.39 -18.76 -49.41
CA TYR A 959 -32.21 -19.25 -48.71
C TYR A 959 -32.40 -20.70 -48.26
N LYS A 960 -32.42 -21.61 -49.23
CA LYS A 960 -32.47 -23.06 -48.94
C LYS A 960 -31.31 -23.47 -48.05
N GLY A 961 -31.60 -24.28 -47.03
CA GLY A 961 -30.63 -24.76 -46.04
C GLY A 961 -30.43 -23.85 -44.82
N PHE A 962 -30.90 -22.60 -44.85
CA PHE A 962 -30.87 -21.73 -43.68
C PHE A 962 -31.93 -22.17 -42.66
N ASP A 963 -31.53 -22.33 -41.40
CA ASP A 963 -32.46 -22.58 -40.30
C ASP A 963 -33.08 -21.27 -39.78
N PHE A 964 -34.24 -20.90 -40.32
CA PHE A 964 -35.01 -19.74 -39.89
C PHE A 964 -35.74 -19.92 -38.55
N LYS A 965 -35.71 -21.12 -37.95
CA LYS A 965 -36.32 -21.38 -36.63
C LYS A 965 -35.34 -21.04 -35.51
N SER A 966 -34.09 -21.48 -35.61
CA SER A 966 -33.13 -21.35 -34.50
C SER A 966 -31.95 -20.40 -34.77
N VAL A 967 -31.49 -20.27 -36.01
CA VAL A 967 -30.26 -19.52 -36.34
C VAL A 967 -30.58 -18.17 -36.98
N TRP A 968 -31.38 -18.18 -38.04
CA TRP A 968 -31.67 -17.02 -38.86
C TRP A 968 -33.07 -16.48 -38.58
N ALA A 969 -33.26 -15.19 -38.82
CA ALA A 969 -34.55 -14.53 -38.87
C ALA A 969 -34.60 -13.64 -40.12
N VAL A 970 -35.81 -13.35 -40.60
CA VAL A 970 -36.02 -12.37 -41.68
C VAL A 970 -37.18 -11.47 -41.30
N SER A 971 -37.01 -10.17 -41.50
CA SER A 971 -38.04 -9.16 -41.22
C SER A 971 -37.84 -7.97 -42.12
N THR A 972 -38.92 -7.45 -42.72
CA THR A 972 -38.85 -6.27 -43.60
C THR A 972 -38.37 -5.00 -42.90
N SER A 973 -38.47 -4.94 -41.57
CA SER A 973 -38.04 -3.78 -40.76
C SER A 973 -36.60 -3.89 -40.23
N THR A 974 -35.99 -5.08 -40.28
CA THR A 974 -34.68 -5.36 -39.70
C THR A 974 -33.71 -5.75 -40.79
N ASN A 975 -32.44 -5.33 -40.70
CA ASN A 975 -31.41 -5.60 -41.72
C ASN A 975 -31.85 -5.28 -43.16
N ASN A 976 -32.71 -4.26 -43.35
CA ASN A 976 -33.31 -3.91 -44.65
C ASN A 976 -33.99 -5.06 -45.39
N GLY A 977 -34.59 -6.00 -44.65
CA GLY A 977 -35.29 -7.14 -45.22
C GLY A 977 -34.40 -8.33 -45.59
N PHE A 978 -33.09 -8.25 -45.40
CA PHE A 978 -32.20 -9.40 -45.56
C PHE A 978 -32.26 -10.33 -44.33
N PRO A 979 -31.92 -11.63 -44.46
CA PRO A 979 -31.75 -12.50 -43.31
C PRO A 979 -30.75 -11.93 -42.30
N TYR A 980 -30.96 -12.18 -41.02
CA TYR A 980 -30.05 -11.78 -39.95
C TYR A 980 -30.01 -12.85 -38.86
N LEU A 981 -29.00 -12.79 -38.01
CA LEU A 981 -28.78 -13.82 -37.00
C LEU A 981 -29.66 -13.58 -35.78
N ARG A 982 -30.25 -14.63 -35.21
CA ARG A 982 -31.03 -14.54 -33.98
C ARG A 982 -30.14 -14.24 -32.77
N ASP A 983 -28.96 -14.85 -32.74
CA ASP A 983 -27.96 -14.67 -31.69
C ASP A 983 -26.69 -14.01 -32.26
N CYS A 984 -26.71 -12.69 -32.36
CA CYS A 984 -25.55 -11.86 -32.65
C CYS A 984 -25.85 -10.45 -32.11
N PRO A 985 -25.63 -10.20 -30.80
CA PRO A 985 -26.20 -9.05 -30.12
C PRO A 985 -25.70 -7.71 -30.67
N TYR A 986 -24.51 -7.66 -31.28
CA TYR A 986 -23.89 -6.42 -31.74
C TYR A 986 -24.20 -6.05 -33.20
N GLN A 987 -24.90 -6.90 -33.97
CA GLN A 987 -25.16 -6.66 -35.39
C GLN A 987 -25.98 -5.38 -35.65
N PHE A 988 -26.80 -4.93 -34.69
CA PHE A 988 -27.63 -3.71 -34.82
C PHE A 988 -27.46 -2.70 -33.67
N LYS A 989 -26.55 -2.95 -32.72
CA LYS A 989 -26.28 -1.99 -31.64
C LYS A 989 -25.56 -0.78 -32.22
N LYS A 990 -26.01 0.41 -31.84
CA LYS A 990 -25.42 1.68 -32.23
C LYS A 990 -24.52 2.22 -31.12
N LEU A 991 -23.58 3.09 -31.49
CA LEU A 991 -22.91 3.98 -30.53
C LEU A 991 -23.91 5.06 -30.09
N GLU A 992 -23.96 5.36 -28.79
CA GLU A 992 -24.81 6.43 -28.26
C GLU A 992 -24.28 7.85 -28.51
#